data_AF-A0A182LVY6-F1
#
_entry.id   AF-A0A182LVY6-F1
#
_cell.length_a   1.000
_cell.length_b   1.000
_cell.length_c   1.000
_cell.angle_alpha   90.00
_cell.angle_beta   90.00
_cell.angle_gamma   90.00
#
_symmetry.space_group_name_H-M   'P 1'
#
loop_
_entity.id
_entity.type
_entity.pdbx_description
1 polymer ?
#
loop_
_entity_poly.entity_id
_entity_poly.type
_entity_poly.pdbx_seq_one_letter_code
_entity_poly.pdbx_strand_id
1 'polypeptide(L)'
;MTTEANSQAQDVEQVLRDIALKNLQLRRLTDVLLVDSEFLHLCDKFDEVKRTIERANCNEIDRVSIDSETEDIIPLLELKIKILQRVRASCLQRITRYNDARKEDSPELQEKRFKELLETALKQLNRTHKHFRRSVLDIIWTVGDIYQLQEIESLLKKTDFLHGIVCKNHRNCLHVLPSTNLDHTIEVSCVRLQFAANSLVVLALVHFQELLDTMESEDSVHTIHAQLQDEIRRSLNDIQVNEEELASLRQKLFSSTDSLTAQRTIASEQREKHGLELEDHLRTIDLLELDRQEVEGRVARLIEEREAIQKQLDERRRLLQDGMREIVRLEHMIEQIERQISERTVKFQQEAQQLEQQRLNILNNDTLTSEERLRLLAECDAEMLQLRQSHSSNINLLEVQCDGLKRLSKSLATDVETFRDEVAQKHRDQLAELEKQKLLATTPSQIALIEAQIHHQQAEFDENLTMLNRAQTRPEFFFDEHGRYFINAAGERVYKRDSRASEYCQGPDGEWIKMSSALSLQSDVNGVYFMDKFGQKIYQQQNFIDTNGKYYIDEEGTRVYVETTTKPMLSASSEFPSPFQRTQPDPSVASSDTSISEFLLPSESMQELQERVAKDIAYIEKTVGVALRKGLAALTRTKPEDPIGYLADYLVLFQRNAVETKRRQQLLERLRLDESDCRVESRR
;
A
#
# COMPACT_ATOMS: atom_id res chain seq x y z
N MET A 1 -65.74 -17.40 15.81
CA MET A 1 -65.17 -16.49 14.79
C MET A 1 -65.56 -15.03 15.02
N THR A 2 -66.82 -14.69 15.36
CA THR A 2 -67.20 -13.31 15.69
C THR A 2 -66.74 -12.85 17.08
N THR A 3 -66.63 -13.76 18.05
CA THR A 3 -66.19 -13.47 19.42
C THR A 3 -64.68 -13.19 19.53
N GLU A 4 -63.83 -13.94 18.81
CA GLU A 4 -62.37 -13.73 18.81
C GLU A 4 -61.97 -12.44 18.10
N ALA A 5 -62.61 -12.13 16.95
CA ALA A 5 -62.39 -10.88 16.23
C ALA A 5 -62.84 -9.66 17.05
N ASN A 6 -63.94 -9.76 17.80
CA ASN A 6 -64.40 -8.71 18.71
C ASN A 6 -63.46 -8.54 19.92
N SER A 7 -62.91 -9.64 20.47
CA SER A 7 -61.92 -9.55 21.57
C SER A 7 -60.60 -8.90 21.13
N GLN A 8 -60.11 -9.24 19.93
CA GLN A 8 -58.88 -8.65 19.39
C GLN A 8 -59.06 -7.16 19.04
N ALA A 9 -60.22 -6.77 18.51
CA ALA A 9 -60.54 -5.37 18.26
C ALA A 9 -60.61 -4.55 19.56
N GLN A 10 -61.18 -5.13 20.62
CA GLN A 10 -61.27 -4.51 21.94
C GLN A 10 -59.88 -4.36 22.61
N ASP A 11 -59.00 -5.35 22.44
CA ASP A 11 -57.62 -5.30 22.93
C ASP A 11 -56.78 -4.23 22.21
N VAL A 12 -56.94 -4.09 20.88
CA VAL A 12 -56.29 -3.05 20.08
C VAL A 12 -56.76 -1.66 20.49
N GLU A 13 -58.06 -1.47 20.66
CA GLU A 13 -58.62 -0.18 21.09
C GLU A 13 -58.13 0.20 22.49
N GLN A 14 -58.05 -0.76 23.40
CA GLN A 14 -57.50 -0.57 24.73
C GLN A 14 -56.02 -0.15 24.69
N VAL A 15 -55.20 -0.76 23.82
CA VAL A 15 -53.79 -0.36 23.63
C VAL A 15 -53.65 1.06 23.07
N LEU A 16 -54.46 1.44 22.10
CA LEU A 16 -54.45 2.80 21.54
C LEU A 16 -54.79 3.84 22.63
N ARG A 17 -55.78 3.55 23.47
CA ARG A 17 -56.13 4.38 24.64
C ARG A 17 -54.98 4.45 25.64
N ASP A 18 -54.34 3.34 25.95
CA ASP A 18 -53.20 3.29 26.89
C ASP A 18 -51.98 4.07 26.36
N ILE A 19 -51.70 4.03 25.04
CA ILE A 19 -50.66 4.85 24.41
C ILE A 19 -51.02 6.34 24.46
N ALA A 20 -52.27 6.71 24.20
CA ALA A 20 -52.73 8.09 24.28
C ALA A 20 -52.61 8.65 25.72
N LEU A 21 -53.01 7.86 26.72
CA LEU A 21 -52.84 8.20 28.13
C LEU A 21 -51.37 8.35 28.50
N LYS A 22 -50.51 7.42 28.05
CA LYS A 22 -49.07 7.50 28.34
C LYS A 22 -48.42 8.74 27.71
N ASN A 23 -48.80 9.10 26.50
CA ASN A 23 -48.37 10.33 25.83
C ASN A 23 -48.79 11.58 26.59
N LEU A 24 -50.02 11.59 27.13
CA LEU A 24 -50.52 12.69 27.96
C LEU A 24 -49.72 12.81 29.27
N GLN A 25 -49.43 11.68 29.93
CA GLN A 25 -48.56 11.65 31.12
C GLN A 25 -47.18 12.24 30.81
N LEU A 26 -46.51 11.78 29.75
CA LEU A 26 -45.15 12.23 29.41
C LEU A 26 -45.10 13.72 29.07
N ARG A 27 -46.13 14.25 28.41
CA ARG A 27 -46.25 15.71 28.17
C ARG A 27 -46.34 16.49 29.47
N ARG A 28 -47.16 16.03 30.43
CA ARG A 28 -47.27 16.66 31.75
C ARG A 28 -45.94 16.63 32.53
N LEU A 29 -45.18 15.56 32.38
CA LEU A 29 -43.85 15.41 33.00
C LEU A 29 -42.74 16.22 32.30
N THR A 30 -43.02 16.87 31.17
CA THR A 30 -42.01 17.64 30.42
C THR A 30 -41.63 18.94 31.12
N ASP A 31 -42.60 19.57 31.82
CA ASP A 31 -42.46 20.89 32.46
C ASP A 31 -42.25 20.84 33.98
N VAL A 32 -42.39 19.65 34.57
CA VAL A 32 -42.30 19.42 36.02
C VAL A 32 -40.89 18.96 36.37
N LEU A 33 -40.23 19.71 37.26
CA LEU A 33 -38.95 19.33 37.86
C LEU A 33 -39.18 18.78 39.26
N LEU A 34 -38.45 17.69 39.58
CA LEU A 34 -38.52 16.81 40.75
C LEU A 34 -39.62 15.72 40.71
N VAL A 35 -39.40 14.67 39.91
CA VAL A 35 -40.32 13.53 39.86
C VAL A 35 -40.05 12.58 41.05
N ASP A 36 -40.63 12.82 42.22
CA ASP A 36 -40.59 11.85 43.32
C ASP A 36 -41.42 10.60 42.98
N SER A 37 -41.02 9.45 43.53
CA SER A 37 -41.76 8.19 43.52
C SER A 37 -43.24 8.33 43.89
N GLU A 38 -43.59 9.21 44.84
CA GLU A 38 -44.98 9.49 45.23
C GLU A 38 -45.73 10.34 44.20
N PHE A 39 -45.05 11.25 43.51
CA PHE A 39 -45.66 12.02 42.42
C PHE A 39 -45.94 11.13 41.21
N LEU A 40 -45.02 10.22 40.88
CA LEU A 40 -45.26 9.18 39.87
C LEU A 40 -46.46 8.30 40.25
N HIS A 41 -46.54 7.91 41.53
CA HIS A 41 -47.68 7.13 42.02
C HIS A 41 -49.00 7.91 41.91
N LEU A 42 -48.99 9.23 42.16
CA LEU A 42 -50.14 10.10 41.96
C LEU A 42 -50.56 10.15 40.48
N CYS A 43 -49.61 10.27 39.54
CA CYS A 43 -49.90 10.20 38.11
C CYS A 43 -50.51 8.85 37.70
N ASP A 44 -49.99 7.74 38.23
CA ASP A 44 -50.53 6.41 37.95
C ASP A 44 -51.97 6.25 38.48
N LYS A 45 -52.25 6.80 39.67
CA LYS A 45 -53.60 6.77 40.27
C LYS A 45 -54.57 7.72 39.56
N PHE A 46 -54.12 8.87 39.10
CA PHE A 46 -54.90 9.76 38.25
C PHE A 46 -55.32 9.05 36.95
N ASP A 47 -54.38 8.36 36.29
CA ASP A 47 -54.67 7.60 35.08
C ASP A 47 -55.66 6.45 35.34
N GLU A 48 -55.54 5.78 36.49
CA GLU A 48 -56.51 4.77 36.93
C GLU A 48 -57.91 5.37 37.08
N VAL A 49 -58.04 6.54 37.72
CA VAL A 49 -59.31 7.28 37.87
C VAL A 49 -59.87 7.69 36.50
N LYS A 50 -59.01 8.22 35.60
CA LYS A 50 -59.42 8.63 34.26
C LYS A 50 -59.94 7.45 33.44
N ARG A 51 -59.28 6.29 33.51
CA ARG A 51 -59.77 5.05 32.87
C ARG A 51 -61.11 4.61 33.44
N THR A 52 -61.32 4.73 34.76
CA THR A 52 -62.63 4.38 35.36
C THR A 52 -63.74 5.32 34.92
N ILE A 53 -63.47 6.63 34.78
CA ILE A 53 -64.44 7.62 34.28
C ILE A 53 -64.77 7.38 32.79
N GLU A 54 -63.75 7.14 31.96
CA GLU A 54 -63.94 6.84 30.53
C GLU A 54 -64.77 5.56 30.33
N ARG A 55 -64.56 4.52 31.15
CA ARG A 55 -65.39 3.30 31.13
C ARG A 55 -66.83 3.56 31.55
N ALA A 56 -67.04 4.43 32.55
CA ALA A 56 -68.38 4.81 32.99
C ALA A 56 -69.15 5.54 31.88
N ASN A 57 -68.50 6.45 31.14
CA ASN A 57 -69.07 7.14 29.99
C ASN A 57 -69.40 6.20 28.81
N CYS A 58 -68.55 5.21 28.53
CA CYS A 58 -68.81 4.26 27.44
C CYS A 58 -69.98 3.31 27.73
N ASN A 59 -70.24 2.98 28.99
CA ASN A 59 -71.30 2.05 29.40
C ASN A 59 -72.73 2.64 29.29
N GLU A 60 -72.90 3.92 28.95
CA GLU A 60 -74.23 4.44 28.55
C GLU A 60 -74.74 3.81 27.25
N ILE A 61 -73.85 3.27 26.41
CA ILE A 61 -74.22 2.64 25.12
C ILE A 61 -74.70 1.19 25.30
N ASP A 62 -74.32 0.51 26.39
CA ASP A 62 -74.64 -0.91 26.67
C ASP A 62 -75.63 -1.13 27.83
N ARG A 63 -76.52 -0.16 28.11
CA ARG A 63 -77.65 -0.36 29.06
C ARG A 63 -78.73 -1.36 28.58
N VAL A 64 -78.47 -2.17 27.55
CA VAL A 64 -79.45 -3.12 26.96
C VAL A 64 -79.14 -4.59 27.30
N SER A 65 -78.03 -4.91 27.99
CA SER A 65 -77.75 -6.29 28.41
C SER A 65 -78.25 -6.56 29.84
N ILE A 66 -79.15 -7.51 29.99
CA ILE A 66 -80.02 -7.72 31.17
C ILE A 66 -79.35 -8.48 32.34
N ASP A 67 -78.12 -8.99 32.23
CA ASP A 67 -77.62 -10.01 33.18
C ASP A 67 -76.24 -9.75 33.85
N SER A 68 -75.78 -8.52 34.02
CA SER A 68 -74.62 -8.26 34.89
C SER A 68 -75.03 -7.45 36.11
N GLU A 69 -74.89 -8.06 37.29
CA GLU A 69 -74.94 -7.42 38.61
C GLU A 69 -74.23 -6.05 38.56
N THR A 70 -75.01 -4.98 38.45
CA THR A 70 -74.53 -3.60 38.41
C THR A 70 -74.02 -3.25 39.81
N GLU A 71 -72.72 -3.39 40.05
CA GLU A 71 -72.07 -2.62 41.10
C GLU A 71 -72.35 -1.14 40.81
N ASP A 72 -72.95 -0.42 41.77
CA ASP A 72 -73.21 1.01 41.62
C ASP A 72 -71.90 1.74 41.27
N ILE A 73 -71.87 2.37 40.09
CA ILE A 73 -70.69 3.05 39.53
C ILE A 73 -70.27 4.24 40.41
N ILE A 74 -71.23 4.86 41.10
CA ILE A 74 -71.03 6.05 41.96
C ILE A 74 -70.13 5.73 43.18
N PRO A 75 -70.43 4.74 44.06
CA PRO A 75 -69.53 4.32 45.14
C PRO A 75 -68.12 3.94 44.69
N LEU A 76 -67.99 3.31 43.53
CA LEU A 76 -66.68 2.94 42.97
C LEU A 76 -65.87 4.19 42.59
N LEU A 77 -66.47 5.14 41.88
CA LEU A 77 -65.81 6.39 41.50
C LEU A 77 -65.49 7.27 42.72
N GLU A 78 -66.39 7.34 43.69
CA GLU A 78 -66.12 8.01 44.96
C GLU A 78 -64.92 7.41 45.68
N LEU A 79 -64.83 6.07 45.73
CA LEU A 79 -63.70 5.38 46.34
C LEU A 79 -62.39 5.72 45.61
N LYS A 80 -62.40 5.73 44.27
CA LYS A 80 -61.22 6.09 43.46
C LYS A 80 -60.80 7.54 43.67
N ILE A 81 -61.74 8.47 43.80
CA ILE A 81 -61.46 9.88 44.09
C ILE A 81 -60.93 10.08 45.51
N LYS A 82 -61.51 9.39 46.50
CA LYS A 82 -60.98 9.38 47.89
C LYS A 82 -59.56 8.84 47.95
N ILE A 83 -59.26 7.79 47.17
CA ILE A 83 -57.89 7.27 47.03
C ILE A 83 -56.97 8.32 46.39
N LEU A 84 -57.41 8.98 45.32
CA LEU A 84 -56.63 10.04 44.65
C LEU A 84 -56.33 11.22 45.60
N GLN A 85 -57.32 11.67 46.36
CA GLN A 85 -57.18 12.72 47.38
C GLN A 85 -56.19 12.31 48.48
N ARG A 86 -56.25 11.06 48.94
CA ARG A 86 -55.31 10.53 49.94
C ARG A 86 -53.88 10.48 49.41
N VAL A 87 -53.70 10.04 48.16
CA VAL A 87 -52.38 10.00 47.51
C VAL A 87 -51.85 11.41 47.26
N ARG A 88 -52.71 12.37 46.88
CA ARG A 88 -52.37 13.80 46.81
C ARG A 88 -51.85 14.30 48.16
N ALA A 89 -52.58 14.07 49.24
CA ALA A 89 -52.18 14.53 50.57
C ALA A 89 -50.82 13.94 51.00
N SER A 90 -50.57 12.65 50.73
CA SER A 90 -49.27 12.03 50.97
C SER A 90 -48.16 12.71 50.15
N CYS A 91 -48.39 12.88 48.84
CA CYS A 91 -47.43 13.48 47.93
C CYS A 91 -47.08 14.92 48.35
N LEU A 92 -48.08 15.74 48.66
CA LEU A 92 -47.87 17.12 49.13
C LEU A 92 -47.11 17.15 50.44
N GLN A 93 -47.47 16.29 51.40
CA GLN A 93 -46.79 16.19 52.69
C GLN A 93 -45.32 15.78 52.53
N ARG A 94 -45.00 14.91 51.57
CA ARG A 94 -43.63 14.52 51.30
C ARG A 94 -42.82 15.63 50.63
N ILE A 95 -43.42 16.35 49.69
CA ILE A 95 -42.80 17.51 49.04
C ILE A 95 -42.48 18.60 50.09
N THR A 96 -43.42 18.90 50.99
CA THR A 96 -43.20 19.89 52.06
C THR A 96 -42.13 19.42 53.04
N ARG A 97 -42.21 18.17 53.53
CA ARG A 97 -41.18 17.59 54.42
C ARG A 97 -39.78 17.63 53.80
N TYR A 98 -39.66 17.32 52.51
CA TYR A 98 -38.38 17.44 51.81
C TYR A 98 -37.91 18.90 51.72
N ASN A 99 -38.81 19.82 51.36
CA ASN A 99 -38.52 21.25 51.26
C ASN A 99 -38.12 21.87 52.61
N ASP A 100 -38.62 21.35 53.72
CA ASP A 100 -38.26 21.82 55.06
C ASP A 100 -36.99 21.15 55.57
N ALA A 101 -36.83 19.84 55.41
CA ALA A 101 -35.63 19.11 55.84
C ALA A 101 -34.35 19.61 55.13
N ARG A 102 -34.45 20.00 53.86
CA ARG A 102 -33.30 20.51 53.11
C ARG A 102 -32.81 21.89 53.61
N LYS A 103 -33.67 22.71 54.22
CA LYS A 103 -33.30 24.06 54.68
C LYS A 103 -32.25 24.02 55.81
N GLU A 104 -32.14 22.90 56.50
CA GLU A 104 -31.15 22.65 57.56
C GLU A 104 -29.84 22.04 57.02
N ASP A 105 -29.82 21.57 55.76
CA ASP A 105 -28.67 20.92 55.14
C ASP A 105 -27.66 21.93 54.54
N SER A 106 -26.37 21.61 54.57
CA SER A 106 -25.34 22.35 53.82
C SER A 106 -25.57 22.26 52.29
N PRO A 107 -25.15 23.25 51.47
CA PRO A 107 -25.41 23.26 50.03
C PRO A 107 -24.84 22.04 49.28
N GLU A 108 -23.69 21.51 49.70
CA GLU A 108 -23.10 20.29 49.15
C GLU A 108 -23.96 19.05 49.43
N LEU A 109 -24.55 18.97 50.62
CA LEU A 109 -25.44 17.89 51.02
C LEU A 109 -26.81 18.00 50.34
N GLN A 110 -27.31 19.22 50.14
CA GLN A 110 -28.52 19.49 49.33
C GLN A 110 -28.32 19.03 47.89
N GLU A 111 -27.17 19.36 47.27
CA GLU A 111 -26.86 18.97 45.90
C GLU A 111 -26.80 17.45 45.75
N LYS A 112 -26.12 16.78 46.69
CA LYS A 112 -25.99 15.33 46.71
C LYS A 112 -27.35 14.64 46.85
N ARG A 113 -28.16 15.03 47.84
CA ARG A 113 -29.50 14.45 48.08
C ARG A 113 -30.44 14.71 46.90
N PHE A 114 -30.40 15.90 46.32
CA PHE A 114 -31.22 16.26 45.16
C PHE A 114 -30.83 15.44 43.92
N LYS A 115 -29.53 15.23 43.66
CA LYS A 115 -29.05 14.36 42.58
C LYS A 115 -29.48 12.90 42.78
N GLU A 116 -29.32 12.35 44.00
CA GLU A 116 -29.74 10.98 44.32
C GLU A 116 -31.25 10.76 44.10
N LEU A 117 -32.06 11.74 44.48
CA LEU A 117 -33.51 11.72 44.24
C LEU A 117 -33.85 11.73 42.74
N LEU A 118 -33.24 12.63 41.96
CA LEU A 118 -33.45 12.72 40.51
C LEU A 118 -32.98 11.46 39.76
N GLU A 119 -31.87 10.85 40.19
CA GLU A 119 -31.41 9.58 39.62
C GLU A 119 -32.36 8.43 39.91
N THR A 120 -32.90 8.36 41.13
CA THR A 120 -33.88 7.34 41.54
C THR A 120 -35.17 7.48 40.75
N ALA A 121 -35.66 8.71 40.60
CA ALA A 121 -36.78 9.07 39.75
C ALA A 121 -36.59 8.63 38.29
N LEU A 122 -35.43 8.96 37.71
CA LEU A 122 -35.11 8.61 36.33
C LEU A 122 -35.02 7.09 36.14
N LYS A 123 -34.47 6.35 37.11
CA LYS A 123 -34.47 4.88 37.10
C LYS A 123 -35.90 4.32 37.15
N GLN A 124 -36.78 4.89 37.97
CA GLN A 124 -38.17 4.46 38.06
C GLN A 124 -38.94 4.75 36.76
N LEU A 125 -38.78 5.94 36.18
CA LEU A 125 -39.40 6.32 34.90
C LEU A 125 -38.98 5.39 33.75
N ASN A 126 -37.68 5.07 33.66
CA ASN A 126 -37.18 4.13 32.65
C ASN A 126 -37.75 2.72 32.85
N ARG A 127 -37.89 2.27 34.10
CA ARG A 127 -38.49 0.96 34.42
C ARG A 127 -39.96 0.93 34.00
N THR A 128 -40.75 1.94 34.38
CA THR A 128 -42.18 1.99 34.04
C THR A 128 -42.39 2.09 32.52
N HIS A 129 -41.59 2.90 31.81
CA HIS A 129 -41.65 2.97 30.34
C HIS A 129 -41.27 1.64 29.69
N LYS A 130 -40.27 0.93 30.22
CA LYS A 130 -39.87 -0.39 29.72
C LYS A 130 -40.97 -1.45 29.92
N HIS A 131 -41.66 -1.42 31.08
CA HIS A 131 -42.79 -2.31 31.33
C HIS A 131 -43.98 -2.00 30.43
N PHE A 132 -44.32 -0.72 30.27
CA PHE A 132 -45.34 -0.26 29.33
C PHE A 132 -45.05 -0.72 27.89
N ARG A 133 -43.82 -0.48 27.40
CA ARG A 133 -43.40 -0.89 26.06
C ARG A 133 -43.51 -2.40 25.85
N ARG A 134 -43.15 -3.21 26.86
CA ARG A 134 -43.29 -4.67 26.81
C ARG A 134 -44.77 -5.06 26.70
N SER A 135 -45.64 -4.49 27.51
CA SER A 135 -47.08 -4.75 27.45
C SER A 135 -47.69 -4.41 26.08
N VAL A 136 -47.28 -3.31 25.46
CA VAL A 136 -47.73 -2.94 24.11
C VAL A 136 -47.17 -3.90 23.05
N LEU A 137 -45.90 -4.30 23.18
CA LEU A 137 -45.29 -5.27 22.27
C LEU A 137 -45.96 -6.65 22.37
N ASP A 138 -46.27 -7.14 23.57
CA ASP A 138 -46.92 -8.44 23.73
C ASP A 138 -48.28 -8.48 23.00
N ILE A 139 -49.00 -7.35 22.95
CA ILE A 139 -50.28 -7.23 22.24
C ILE A 139 -50.07 -7.06 20.73
N ILE A 140 -49.07 -6.29 20.28
CA ILE A 140 -48.68 -6.19 18.87
C ILE A 140 -48.47 -7.58 18.23
N TRP A 141 -47.91 -8.53 18.97
CA TRP A 141 -47.67 -9.90 18.47
C TRP A 141 -48.95 -10.72 18.27
N THR A 142 -50.07 -10.26 18.85
CA THR A 142 -51.39 -10.89 18.72
C THR A 142 -52.29 -10.25 17.66
N VAL A 143 -51.90 -9.08 17.12
CA VAL A 143 -52.68 -8.32 16.12
C VAL A 143 -52.29 -8.73 14.70
N GLY A 144 -53.26 -9.21 13.91
CA GLY A 144 -53.05 -9.66 12.53
C GLY A 144 -53.24 -8.59 11.45
N ASP A 145 -53.76 -7.40 11.80
CA ASP A 145 -54.05 -6.32 10.84
C ASP A 145 -52.85 -5.35 10.69
N ILE A 146 -52.31 -5.29 9.48
CA ILE A 146 -51.14 -4.47 9.10
C ILE A 146 -51.39 -2.96 9.32
N TYR A 147 -52.61 -2.48 9.11
CA TYR A 147 -52.92 -1.05 9.26
C TYR A 147 -52.96 -0.62 10.74
N GLN A 148 -53.57 -1.45 11.58
CA GLN A 148 -53.60 -1.23 13.03
C GLN A 148 -52.18 -1.33 13.64
N LEU A 149 -51.36 -2.27 13.13
CA LEU A 149 -49.96 -2.39 13.52
C LEU A 149 -49.15 -1.11 13.20
N GLN A 150 -49.34 -0.54 12.01
CA GLN A 150 -48.65 0.69 11.60
C GLN A 150 -49.06 1.89 12.47
N GLU A 151 -50.34 1.99 12.82
CA GLU A 151 -50.86 3.04 13.70
C GLU A 151 -50.25 2.94 15.11
N ILE A 152 -50.31 1.74 15.71
CA ILE A 152 -49.72 1.47 17.04
C ILE A 152 -48.21 1.77 17.04
N GLU A 153 -47.48 1.36 16.01
CA GLU A 153 -46.03 1.61 15.90
C GLU A 153 -45.72 3.11 15.81
N SER A 154 -46.51 3.87 15.05
CA SER A 154 -46.35 5.31 14.91
C SER A 154 -46.58 6.05 16.23
N LEU A 155 -47.60 5.64 16.99
CA LEU A 155 -47.93 6.21 18.28
C LEU A 155 -46.91 5.83 19.34
N LEU A 156 -46.40 4.58 19.33
CA LEU A 156 -45.35 4.13 20.23
C LEU A 156 -44.02 4.87 19.99
N LYS A 157 -43.65 5.12 18.72
CA LYS A 157 -42.50 5.96 18.35
C LYS A 157 -42.62 7.37 18.93
N LYS A 158 -43.83 7.94 18.89
CA LYS A 158 -44.12 9.25 19.51
C LYS A 158 -43.97 9.20 21.03
N THR A 159 -44.41 8.11 21.67
CA THR A 159 -44.22 7.89 23.12
C THR A 159 -42.75 7.79 23.50
N ASP A 160 -41.94 7.05 22.73
CA ASP A 160 -40.50 6.94 22.95
C ASP A 160 -39.80 8.29 22.81
N PHE A 161 -40.19 9.08 21.82
CA PHE A 161 -39.66 10.43 21.62
C PHE A 161 -39.98 11.34 22.81
N LEU A 162 -41.23 11.35 23.29
CA LEU A 162 -41.63 12.12 24.47
C LEU A 162 -40.88 11.65 25.73
N HIS A 163 -40.73 10.35 25.92
CA HIS A 163 -39.95 9.79 27.03
C HIS A 163 -38.47 10.22 26.95
N GLY A 164 -37.90 10.25 25.75
CA GLY A 164 -36.56 10.77 25.49
C GLY A 164 -36.40 12.24 25.87
N ILE A 165 -37.40 13.08 25.56
CA ILE A 165 -37.42 14.49 25.98
C ILE A 165 -37.42 14.61 27.50
N VAL A 166 -38.34 13.92 28.19
CA VAL A 166 -38.42 13.96 29.66
C VAL A 166 -37.10 13.51 30.29
N CYS A 167 -36.51 12.42 29.81
CA CYS A 167 -35.20 11.95 30.29
C CYS A 167 -34.08 12.96 30.03
N LYS A 168 -34.07 13.61 28.87
CA LYS A 168 -33.08 14.63 28.53
C LYS A 168 -33.22 15.87 29.40
N ASN A 169 -34.45 16.31 29.68
CA ASN A 169 -34.72 17.43 30.59
C ASN A 169 -34.19 17.12 32.00
N HIS A 170 -34.47 15.92 32.53
CA HIS A 170 -33.95 15.49 33.83
C HIS A 170 -32.41 15.43 33.87
N ARG A 171 -31.78 14.90 32.81
CA ARG A 171 -30.30 14.86 32.71
C ARG A 171 -29.68 16.26 32.58
N ASN A 172 -30.28 17.13 31.78
CA ASN A 172 -29.82 18.51 31.65
C ASN A 172 -29.86 19.20 33.02
N CYS A 173 -30.89 18.97 33.83
CA CYS A 173 -30.92 19.48 35.19
C CYS A 173 -29.78 18.89 36.05
N LEU A 174 -29.51 17.59 35.99
CA LEU A 174 -28.35 17.00 36.71
C LEU A 174 -27.00 17.62 36.32
N HIS A 175 -26.82 17.99 35.05
CA HIS A 175 -25.58 18.55 34.53
C HIS A 175 -25.45 20.07 34.69
N VAL A 176 -26.56 20.79 34.74
CA VAL A 176 -26.59 22.26 34.71
C VAL A 176 -26.70 22.88 36.10
N LEU A 177 -26.97 22.12 37.18
CA LEU A 177 -27.06 22.63 38.57
C LEU A 177 -25.79 23.44 38.95
N PRO A 178 -25.81 24.78 38.89
CA PRO A 178 -24.69 25.59 39.32
C PRO A 178 -24.82 25.77 40.84
N SER A 179 -23.70 25.77 41.55
CA SER A 179 -23.67 25.93 43.01
C SER A 179 -24.26 27.26 43.51
N THR A 180 -24.43 28.27 42.65
CA THR A 180 -24.76 29.63 43.04
C THR A 180 -26.25 29.91 43.29
N ASN A 181 -27.19 29.04 42.86
CA ASN A 181 -28.64 29.23 43.04
C ASN A 181 -29.41 27.91 43.31
N LEU A 182 -28.73 26.92 43.88
CA LEU A 182 -29.29 25.59 44.13
C LEU A 182 -30.56 25.63 45.01
N ASP A 183 -30.52 26.39 46.10
CA ASP A 183 -31.61 26.50 47.08
C ASP A 183 -32.93 26.97 46.44
N HIS A 184 -32.89 28.09 45.73
CA HIS A 184 -34.05 28.65 45.01
C HIS A 184 -34.53 27.75 43.86
N THR A 185 -33.62 27.03 43.20
CA THR A 185 -33.98 26.09 42.13
C THR A 185 -34.75 24.89 42.68
N ILE A 186 -34.33 24.36 43.83
CA ILE A 186 -35.04 23.27 44.51
C ILE A 186 -36.40 23.76 45.03
N GLU A 187 -36.46 24.98 45.58
CA GLU A 187 -37.70 25.59 46.06
C GLU A 187 -38.73 25.75 44.94
N VAL A 188 -38.33 26.34 43.81
CA VAL A 188 -39.20 26.49 42.63
C VAL A 188 -39.68 25.15 42.10
N SER A 189 -38.82 24.12 42.13
CA SER A 189 -39.19 22.78 41.70
C SER A 189 -40.25 22.17 42.62
N CYS A 190 -40.12 22.35 43.94
CA CYS A 190 -41.11 21.88 44.92
C CYS A 190 -42.47 22.55 44.74
N VAL A 191 -42.51 23.87 44.53
CA VAL A 191 -43.79 24.59 44.34
C VAL A 191 -44.43 24.22 42.99
N ARG A 192 -43.64 24.01 41.92
CA ARG A 192 -44.16 23.51 40.63
C ARG A 192 -44.81 22.13 40.75
N LEU A 193 -44.26 21.25 41.58
CA LEU A 193 -44.85 19.94 41.86
C LEU A 193 -46.14 20.04 42.64
N GLN A 194 -46.19 20.90 43.66
CA GLN A 194 -47.40 21.13 44.44
C GLN A 194 -48.52 21.64 43.53
N PHE A 195 -48.21 22.62 42.68
CA PHE A 195 -49.11 23.09 41.63
C PHE A 195 -49.58 21.93 40.74
N ALA A 196 -48.66 21.15 40.17
CA ALA A 196 -49.00 20.05 39.28
C ALA A 196 -49.86 18.95 39.95
N ALA A 197 -49.57 18.61 41.21
CA ALA A 197 -50.33 17.64 41.99
C ALA A 197 -51.76 18.12 42.23
N ASN A 198 -51.94 19.40 42.57
CA ASN A 198 -53.25 20.01 42.77
C ASN A 198 -54.03 20.10 41.44
N SER A 199 -53.37 20.50 40.35
CA SER A 199 -54.00 20.55 39.02
C SER A 199 -54.51 19.18 38.55
N LEU A 200 -53.75 18.10 38.81
CA LEU A 200 -54.19 16.74 38.46
C LEU A 200 -55.47 16.35 39.20
N VAL A 201 -55.58 16.66 40.49
CA VAL A 201 -56.79 16.34 41.25
C VAL A 201 -57.96 17.19 40.80
N VAL A 202 -57.78 18.49 40.54
CA VAL A 202 -58.85 19.34 39.99
C VAL A 202 -59.36 18.78 38.66
N LEU A 203 -58.47 18.38 37.75
CA LEU A 203 -58.88 17.77 36.49
C LEU A 203 -59.70 16.50 36.69
N ALA A 204 -59.34 15.64 37.64
CA ALA A 204 -60.10 14.43 37.93
C ALA A 204 -61.49 14.74 38.53
N LEU A 205 -61.55 15.73 39.44
CA LEU A 205 -62.79 16.16 40.08
C LEU A 205 -63.75 16.82 39.08
N VAL A 206 -63.22 17.64 38.15
CA VAL A 206 -64.02 18.27 37.07
C VAL A 206 -64.58 17.20 36.15
N HIS A 207 -63.79 16.24 35.71
CA HIS A 207 -64.30 15.14 34.88
C HIS A 207 -65.33 14.26 35.60
N PHE A 208 -65.20 14.10 36.92
CA PHE A 208 -66.23 13.41 37.70
C PHE A 208 -67.49 14.25 37.86
N GLN A 209 -67.37 15.58 37.97
CA GLN A 209 -68.51 16.49 37.99
C GLN A 209 -69.25 16.48 36.63
N GLU A 210 -68.51 16.55 35.52
CA GLU A 210 -69.07 16.45 34.15
C GLU A 210 -69.85 15.15 33.96
N LEU A 211 -69.36 14.03 34.51
CA LEU A 211 -70.06 12.74 34.50
C LEU A 211 -71.33 12.76 35.36
N LEU A 212 -71.30 13.39 36.54
CA LEU A 212 -72.49 13.49 37.39
C LEU A 212 -73.56 14.39 36.78
N ASP A 213 -73.17 15.41 36.02
CA ASP A 213 -74.08 16.32 35.31
C ASP A 213 -74.85 15.61 34.18
N THR A 214 -74.35 14.48 33.66
CA THR A 214 -75.06 13.66 32.66
C THR A 214 -76.02 12.63 33.28
N MET A 215 -75.99 12.45 34.60
CA MET A 215 -76.85 11.48 35.32
C MET A 215 -78.18 12.12 35.76
N GLU A 216 -79.27 11.33 35.78
CA GLU A 216 -80.58 11.80 36.24
C GLU A 216 -80.55 12.19 37.73
N SER A 217 -81.21 13.30 38.06
CA SER A 217 -81.09 14.01 39.34
C SER A 217 -81.76 13.28 40.50
N GLU A 218 -80.96 12.52 41.26
CA GLU A 218 -81.30 12.06 42.62
C GLU A 218 -80.71 13.01 43.68
N ASP A 219 -81.33 13.10 44.86
CA ASP A 219 -80.82 13.89 45.99
C ASP A 219 -79.39 13.48 46.42
N SER A 220 -79.05 12.21 46.23
CA SER A 220 -77.70 11.64 46.42
C SER A 220 -76.66 12.32 45.51
N VAL A 221 -76.98 12.47 44.21
CA VAL A 221 -76.14 13.14 43.20
C VAL A 221 -75.94 14.62 43.54
N HIS A 222 -76.98 15.30 44.02
CA HIS A 222 -76.86 16.71 44.44
C HIS A 222 -75.93 16.91 45.65
N THR A 223 -75.97 16.01 46.65
CA THR A 223 -75.05 16.09 47.79
C THR A 223 -73.60 15.84 47.39
N ILE A 224 -73.35 14.88 46.51
CA ILE A 224 -72.01 14.58 45.97
C ILE A 224 -71.50 15.74 45.11
N HIS A 225 -72.35 16.31 44.26
CA HIS A 225 -72.03 17.47 43.44
C HIS A 225 -71.62 18.69 44.30
N ALA A 226 -72.34 18.97 45.40
CA ALA A 226 -71.98 20.03 46.33
C ALA A 226 -70.62 19.78 47.01
N GLN A 227 -70.36 18.55 47.46
CA GLN A 227 -69.07 18.17 48.07
C GLN A 227 -67.89 18.30 47.09
N LEU A 228 -68.10 17.94 45.82
CA LEU A 228 -67.11 18.09 44.77
C LEU A 228 -66.82 19.55 44.44
N GLN A 229 -67.86 20.38 44.31
CA GLN A 229 -67.69 21.81 44.07
C GLN A 229 -66.90 22.49 45.18
N ASP A 230 -67.15 22.14 46.44
CA ASP A 230 -66.39 22.68 47.56
C ASP A 230 -64.91 22.21 47.53
N GLU A 231 -64.65 20.97 47.14
CA GLU A 231 -63.29 20.45 47.01
C GLU A 231 -62.52 21.02 45.80
N ILE A 232 -63.22 21.26 44.68
CA ILE A 232 -62.67 21.97 43.50
C ILE A 232 -62.29 23.39 43.90
N ARG A 233 -63.17 24.12 44.61
CA ARG A 233 -62.86 25.48 45.10
C ARG A 233 -61.66 25.50 46.03
N ARG A 234 -61.57 24.58 46.99
CA ARG A 234 -60.40 24.46 47.89
C ARG A 234 -59.11 24.22 47.10
N SER A 235 -59.14 23.28 46.16
CA SER A 235 -57.96 22.93 45.36
C SER A 235 -57.54 24.04 44.40
N LEU A 236 -58.49 24.83 43.88
CA LEU A 236 -58.21 26.02 43.07
C LEU A 236 -57.57 27.14 43.90
N ASN A 237 -58.02 27.35 45.14
CA ASN A 237 -57.37 28.29 46.05
C ASN A 237 -55.92 27.87 46.34
N ASP A 238 -55.67 26.58 46.56
CA ASP A 238 -54.30 26.06 46.73
C ASP A 238 -53.42 26.29 45.49
N ILE A 239 -53.99 26.15 44.29
CA ILE A 239 -53.28 26.43 43.02
C ILE A 239 -52.90 27.91 42.92
N GLN A 240 -53.81 28.81 43.29
CA GLN A 240 -53.56 30.25 43.26
C GLN A 240 -52.43 30.66 44.23
N VAL A 241 -52.42 30.12 45.45
CA VAL A 241 -51.33 30.34 46.42
C VAL A 241 -49.99 29.87 45.85
N ASN A 242 -49.94 28.68 45.24
CA ASN A 242 -48.72 28.18 44.59
C ASN A 242 -48.26 29.06 43.42
N GLU A 243 -49.18 29.66 42.67
CA GLU A 243 -48.86 30.54 41.54
C GLU A 243 -48.26 31.88 41.99
N GLU A 244 -48.81 32.46 43.06
CA GLU A 244 -48.27 33.67 43.70
C GLU A 244 -46.86 33.42 44.28
N GLU A 245 -46.66 32.27 44.93
CA GLU A 245 -45.34 31.84 45.41
C GLU A 245 -44.35 31.64 44.26
N LEU A 246 -44.76 30.99 43.16
CA LEU A 246 -43.94 30.83 41.96
C LEU A 246 -43.57 32.17 41.31
N ALA A 247 -44.49 33.14 41.29
CA ALA A 247 -44.23 34.48 40.76
C ALA A 247 -43.18 35.19 41.62
N SER A 248 -43.31 35.12 42.95
CA SER A 248 -42.34 35.70 43.89
C SER A 248 -40.94 35.08 43.76
N LEU A 249 -40.85 33.75 43.59
CA LEU A 249 -39.59 33.03 43.43
C LEU A 249 -38.94 33.28 42.06
N ARG A 250 -39.74 33.42 40.99
CA ARG A 250 -39.24 33.84 39.67
C ARG A 250 -38.62 35.23 39.73
N GLN A 251 -39.23 36.17 40.46
CA GLN A 251 -38.68 37.51 40.65
C GLN A 251 -37.36 37.50 41.43
N LYS A 252 -37.20 36.58 42.41
CA LYS A 252 -35.95 36.38 43.16
C LYS A 252 -34.84 35.72 42.32
N LEU A 253 -35.17 34.76 41.46
CA LEU A 253 -34.22 34.07 40.57
C LEU A 253 -33.75 34.92 39.39
N PHE A 254 -34.56 35.89 38.96
CA PHE A 254 -34.26 36.80 37.87
C PHE A 254 -34.28 38.24 38.36
N SER A 255 -33.35 38.61 39.24
CA SER A 255 -33.21 39.97 39.78
C SER A 255 -32.47 40.95 38.85
N SER A 256 -32.39 40.67 37.53
CA SER A 256 -31.58 41.51 36.64
C SER A 256 -32.26 42.85 36.34
N THR A 257 -31.50 43.93 36.53
CA THR A 257 -31.87 45.33 36.27
C THR A 257 -32.19 45.66 34.80
N ASP A 258 -31.95 44.74 33.87
CA ASP A 258 -32.22 44.93 32.44
C ASP A 258 -33.41 44.10 31.98
N SER A 259 -34.31 44.72 31.22
CA SER A 259 -35.50 44.06 30.67
C SER A 259 -35.11 42.86 29.79
N LEU A 260 -35.92 41.79 29.84
CA LEU A 260 -35.82 40.64 28.94
C LEU A 260 -35.72 41.02 27.46
N THR A 261 -36.34 42.14 27.08
CA THR A 261 -36.29 42.71 25.73
C THR A 261 -34.89 43.16 25.35
N ALA A 262 -34.16 43.80 26.27
CA ALA A 262 -32.79 44.27 26.07
C ALA A 262 -31.78 43.11 26.00
N GLN A 263 -31.98 42.08 26.83
CA GLN A 263 -31.16 40.86 26.74
C GLN A 263 -31.40 40.12 25.42
N ARG A 264 -32.65 40.08 24.94
CA ARG A 264 -33.00 39.47 23.65
C ARG A 264 -32.38 40.22 22.48
N THR A 265 -32.37 41.56 22.48
CA THR A 265 -31.73 42.36 21.42
C THR A 265 -30.22 42.16 21.40
N ILE A 266 -29.55 42.21 22.57
CA ILE A 266 -28.11 41.97 22.66
C ILE A 266 -27.75 40.55 22.19
N ALA A 267 -28.53 39.53 22.57
CA ALA A 267 -28.31 38.16 22.11
C ALA A 267 -28.55 37.99 20.61
N SER A 268 -29.50 38.76 20.02
CA SER A 268 -29.75 38.77 18.58
C SER A 268 -28.59 39.40 17.82
N GLU A 269 -28.12 40.57 18.26
CA GLU A 269 -26.98 41.27 17.67
C GLU A 269 -25.69 40.45 17.75
N GLN A 270 -25.44 39.79 18.89
CA GLN A 270 -24.30 38.88 19.03
C GLN A 270 -24.40 37.67 18.09
N ARG A 271 -25.61 37.13 17.89
CA ARG A 271 -25.85 36.05 16.93
C ARG A 271 -25.61 36.49 15.49
N GLU A 272 -26.09 37.67 15.10
CA GLU A 272 -25.90 38.21 13.75
C GLU A 272 -24.42 38.47 13.48
N LYS A 273 -23.70 39.07 14.43
CA LYS A 273 -22.26 39.29 14.30
C LYS A 273 -21.49 37.97 14.15
N HIS A 274 -21.81 36.97 14.98
CA HIS A 274 -21.20 35.65 14.87
C HIS A 274 -21.57 34.97 13.54
N GLY A 275 -22.78 35.18 13.03
CA GLY A 275 -23.20 34.69 11.72
C GLY A 275 -22.36 35.26 10.57
N LEU A 276 -22.11 36.57 10.58
CA LEU A 276 -21.25 37.24 9.60
C LEU A 276 -19.79 36.76 9.67
N GLU A 277 -19.24 36.60 10.88
CA GLU A 277 -17.91 36.03 11.07
C GLU A 277 -17.82 34.59 10.52
N LEU A 278 -18.88 33.79 10.69
CA LEU A 278 -18.95 32.43 10.14
C LEU A 278 -18.98 32.45 8.60
N GLU A 279 -19.72 33.37 7.99
CA GLU A 279 -19.78 33.52 6.53
C GLU A 279 -18.41 33.90 5.94
N ASP A 280 -17.67 34.80 6.58
CA ASP A 280 -16.31 35.15 6.15
C ASP A 280 -15.33 33.99 6.33
N HIS A 281 -15.47 33.19 7.39
CA HIS A 281 -14.71 31.95 7.54
C HIS A 281 -15.05 30.94 6.45
N LEU A 282 -16.32 30.77 6.09
CA LEU A 282 -16.73 29.89 4.99
C LEU A 282 -16.14 30.34 3.64
N ARG A 283 -16.19 31.64 3.33
CA ARG A 283 -15.53 32.18 2.12
C ARG A 283 -14.03 31.92 2.09
N THR A 284 -13.37 32.03 3.25
CA THR A 284 -11.93 31.74 3.36
C THR A 284 -11.66 30.26 3.12
N ILE A 285 -12.51 29.37 3.64
CA ILE A 285 -12.43 27.92 3.40
C ILE A 285 -12.61 27.62 1.91
N ASP A 286 -13.60 28.23 1.24
CA ASP A 286 -13.83 28.03 -0.21
C ASP A 286 -12.62 28.45 -1.04
N LEU A 287 -11.98 29.57 -0.70
CA LEU A 287 -10.74 30.02 -1.36
C LEU A 287 -9.58 29.02 -1.14
N LEU A 288 -9.41 28.52 0.09
CA LEU A 288 -8.39 27.52 0.39
C LEU A 288 -8.65 26.18 -0.30
N GLU A 289 -9.92 25.81 -0.51
CA GLU A 289 -10.27 24.61 -1.29
C GLU A 289 -9.91 24.76 -2.77
N LEU A 290 -10.12 25.94 -3.35
CA LEU A 290 -9.68 26.25 -4.71
C LEU A 290 -8.15 26.20 -4.83
N ASP A 291 -7.42 26.82 -3.89
CA ASP A 291 -5.96 26.78 -3.85
C ASP A 291 -5.44 25.33 -3.70
N ARG A 292 -6.10 24.52 -2.87
CA ARG A 292 -5.79 23.09 -2.72
C ARG A 292 -5.95 22.36 -4.05
N GLN A 293 -7.06 22.58 -4.76
CA GLN A 293 -7.30 21.95 -6.06
C GLN A 293 -6.27 22.40 -7.12
N GLU A 294 -5.87 23.67 -7.11
CA GLU A 294 -4.81 24.16 -8.01
C GLU A 294 -3.48 23.47 -7.72
N VAL A 295 -3.08 23.39 -6.45
CA VAL A 295 -1.85 22.71 -6.02
C VAL A 295 -1.90 21.23 -6.38
N GLU A 296 -3.02 20.55 -6.13
CA GLU A 296 -3.22 19.14 -6.54
C GLU A 296 -3.07 18.97 -8.06
N GLY A 297 -3.63 19.88 -8.86
CA GLY A 297 -3.46 19.90 -10.31
C GLY A 297 -2.02 20.18 -10.76
N ARG A 298 -1.24 20.98 -10.00
CA ARG A 298 0.20 21.18 -10.26
C ARG A 298 1.00 19.94 -9.89
N VAL A 299 0.70 19.30 -8.76
CA VAL A 299 1.37 18.06 -8.32
C VAL A 299 1.10 16.93 -9.31
N ALA A 300 -0.14 16.77 -9.79
CA ALA A 300 -0.46 15.77 -10.81
C ALA A 300 0.39 15.94 -12.08
N ARG A 301 0.50 17.17 -12.59
CA ARG A 301 1.37 17.47 -13.75
C ARG A 301 2.84 17.14 -13.48
N LEU A 302 3.37 17.49 -12.31
CA LEU A 302 4.74 17.16 -11.93
C LEU A 302 4.98 15.64 -11.82
N ILE A 303 3.97 14.87 -11.38
CA ILE A 303 4.04 13.41 -11.36
C ILE A 303 4.11 12.86 -12.78
N GLU A 304 3.26 13.34 -13.69
CA GLU A 304 3.29 12.94 -15.10
C GLU A 304 4.62 13.28 -15.78
N GLU A 305 5.15 14.50 -15.55
CA GLU A 305 6.47 14.91 -16.04
C GLU A 305 7.59 14.02 -15.50
N ARG A 306 7.57 13.72 -14.20
CA ARG A 306 8.53 12.81 -13.57
C ARG A 306 8.46 11.41 -14.17
N GLU A 307 7.26 10.87 -14.41
CA GLU A 307 7.08 9.55 -15.02
C GLU A 307 7.59 9.53 -16.47
N ALA A 308 7.37 10.59 -17.23
CA ALA A 308 7.89 10.72 -18.59
C ALA A 308 9.43 10.73 -18.60
N ILE A 309 10.04 11.52 -17.71
CA ILE A 309 11.51 11.55 -17.55
C ILE A 309 12.03 10.17 -17.11
N GLN A 310 11.35 9.50 -16.18
CA GLN A 310 11.74 8.17 -15.72
C GLN A 310 11.71 7.15 -16.86
N LYS A 311 10.67 7.16 -17.70
CA LYS A 311 10.60 6.30 -18.90
C LYS A 311 11.76 6.57 -19.86
N GLN A 312 12.06 7.84 -20.14
CA GLN A 312 13.19 8.22 -20.99
C GLN A 312 14.53 7.75 -20.40
N LEU A 313 14.71 7.86 -19.08
CA LEU A 313 15.90 7.35 -18.40
C LEU A 313 16.01 5.83 -18.51
N ASP A 314 14.91 5.10 -18.36
CA ASP A 314 14.91 3.64 -18.45
C ASP A 314 15.15 3.14 -19.89
N GLU A 315 14.61 3.84 -20.90
CA GLU A 315 14.92 3.60 -22.31
C GLU A 315 16.40 3.84 -22.61
N ARG A 316 16.96 4.97 -22.16
CA ARG A 316 18.39 5.28 -22.31
C ARG A 316 19.27 4.22 -21.64
N ARG A 317 18.91 3.78 -20.43
CA ARG A 317 19.63 2.71 -19.71
C ARG A 317 19.67 1.40 -20.48
N ARG A 318 18.58 1.03 -21.17
CA ARG A 318 18.55 -0.17 -22.01
C ARG A 318 19.50 -0.02 -23.19
N LEU A 319 19.45 1.11 -23.89
CA LEU A 319 20.35 1.38 -25.02
C LEU A 319 21.83 1.33 -24.62
N LEU A 320 22.19 1.81 -23.42
CA LEU A 320 23.57 1.72 -22.92
C LEU A 320 24.00 0.29 -22.64
N GLN A 321 23.12 -0.52 -22.05
CA GLN A 321 23.41 -1.94 -21.79
C GLN A 321 23.55 -2.72 -23.10
N ASP A 322 22.69 -2.46 -24.07
CA ASP A 322 22.76 -3.09 -25.39
C ASP A 322 24.01 -2.64 -26.16
N GLY A 323 24.36 -1.35 -26.08
CA GLY A 323 25.60 -0.81 -26.63
C GLY A 323 26.84 -1.46 -26.02
N MET A 324 26.91 -1.61 -24.69
CA MET A 324 28.02 -2.29 -24.02
C MET A 324 28.15 -3.76 -24.44
N ARG A 325 27.03 -4.49 -24.50
CA ARG A 325 27.00 -5.90 -24.94
C ARG A 325 27.47 -6.03 -26.38
N GLU A 326 27.08 -5.11 -27.24
CA GLU A 326 27.48 -5.11 -28.64
C GLU A 326 28.97 -4.79 -28.80
N ILE A 327 29.55 -3.86 -28.01
CA ILE A 327 31.00 -3.66 -27.97
C ILE A 327 31.71 -4.96 -27.60
N VAL A 328 31.30 -5.61 -26.51
CA VAL A 328 31.90 -6.89 -26.08
C VAL A 328 31.80 -7.95 -27.18
N ARG A 329 30.64 -8.06 -27.84
CA ARG A 329 30.43 -8.99 -28.95
C ARG A 329 31.37 -8.70 -30.12
N LEU A 330 31.50 -7.42 -30.50
CA LEU A 330 32.39 -6.99 -31.58
C LEU A 330 33.86 -7.24 -31.23
N GLU A 331 34.28 -6.99 -29.99
CA GLU A 331 35.64 -7.27 -29.52
C GLU A 331 35.99 -8.75 -29.59
N HIS A 332 35.08 -9.63 -29.15
CA HIS A 332 35.24 -11.08 -29.26
C HIS A 332 35.33 -11.54 -30.73
N MET A 333 34.50 -10.99 -31.61
CA MET A 333 34.56 -11.29 -33.05
C MET A 333 35.88 -10.83 -33.67
N ILE A 334 36.38 -9.65 -33.30
CA ILE A 334 37.66 -9.13 -33.77
C ILE A 334 38.79 -10.07 -33.33
N GLU A 335 38.78 -10.50 -32.07
CA GLU A 335 39.79 -11.42 -31.54
C GLU A 335 39.75 -12.78 -32.25
N GLN A 336 38.55 -13.29 -32.55
CA GLN A 336 38.37 -14.51 -33.33
C GLN A 336 38.93 -14.39 -34.75
N ILE A 337 38.70 -13.27 -35.44
CA ILE A 337 39.25 -13.03 -36.78
C ILE A 337 40.78 -12.89 -36.72
N GLU A 338 41.31 -12.17 -35.74
CA GLU A 338 42.75 -12.04 -35.54
C GLU A 338 43.42 -13.39 -35.27
N ARG A 339 42.75 -14.28 -34.52
CA ARG A 339 43.18 -15.65 -34.32
C ARG A 339 43.16 -16.46 -35.62
N GLN A 340 42.11 -16.32 -36.43
CA GLN A 340 42.03 -16.97 -37.74
C GLN A 340 43.14 -16.49 -38.69
N ILE A 341 43.45 -15.19 -38.70
CA ILE A 341 44.57 -14.63 -39.46
C ILE A 341 45.88 -15.30 -39.03
N SER A 342 46.11 -15.41 -37.72
CA SER A 342 47.30 -16.07 -37.19
C SER A 342 47.40 -17.55 -37.57
N GLU A 343 46.34 -18.33 -37.30
CA GLU A 343 46.30 -19.75 -37.63
C GLU A 343 46.48 -20.01 -39.13
N ARG A 344 45.89 -19.17 -39.99
CA ARG A 344 46.07 -19.26 -41.45
C ARG A 344 47.49 -18.89 -41.89
N THR A 345 48.11 -17.89 -41.24
CA THR A 345 49.51 -17.52 -41.51
C THR A 345 50.43 -18.71 -41.20
N VAL A 346 50.24 -19.37 -40.06
CA VAL A 346 51.04 -20.54 -39.66
C VAL A 346 50.81 -21.72 -40.61
N LYS A 347 49.56 -22.00 -40.99
CA LYS A 347 49.25 -23.05 -41.98
C LYS A 347 49.92 -22.79 -43.32
N PHE A 348 49.85 -21.54 -43.81
CA PHE A 348 50.55 -21.14 -45.03
C PHE A 348 52.06 -21.36 -44.93
N GLN A 349 52.68 -21.03 -43.79
CA GLN A 349 54.12 -21.28 -43.58
C GLN A 349 54.45 -22.78 -43.59
N GLN A 350 53.59 -23.62 -43.01
CA GLN A 350 53.78 -25.07 -43.02
C GLN A 350 53.65 -25.66 -44.44
N GLU A 351 52.63 -25.26 -45.19
CA GLU A 351 52.40 -25.71 -46.58
C GLU A 351 53.51 -25.20 -47.51
N ALA A 352 53.93 -23.94 -47.36
CA ALA A 352 55.07 -23.38 -48.08
C ALA A 352 56.38 -24.12 -47.79
N GLN A 353 56.61 -24.50 -46.53
CA GLN A 353 57.77 -25.31 -46.14
C GLN A 353 57.73 -26.71 -46.78
N GLN A 354 56.56 -27.35 -46.84
CA GLN A 354 56.41 -28.66 -47.49
C GLN A 354 56.70 -28.60 -48.98
N LEU A 355 56.18 -27.60 -49.69
CA LEU A 355 56.44 -27.41 -51.11
C LEU A 355 57.92 -27.09 -51.40
N GLU A 356 58.58 -26.29 -50.54
CA GLU A 356 60.02 -26.04 -50.70
C GLU A 356 60.85 -27.30 -50.39
N GLN A 357 60.45 -28.14 -49.43
CA GLN A 357 61.07 -29.45 -49.20
C GLN A 357 60.89 -30.40 -50.40
N GLN A 358 59.70 -30.44 -51.01
CA GLN A 358 59.47 -31.20 -52.24
C GLN A 358 60.37 -30.72 -53.37
N ARG A 359 60.52 -29.40 -53.51
CA ARG A 359 61.45 -28.79 -54.47
C ARG A 359 62.90 -29.21 -54.22
N LEU A 360 63.37 -29.17 -52.96
CA LEU A 360 64.71 -29.63 -52.59
C LEU A 360 64.91 -31.12 -52.88
N ASN A 361 63.89 -31.94 -52.66
CA ASN A 361 63.94 -33.38 -52.99
C ASN A 361 64.05 -33.61 -54.51
N ILE A 362 63.36 -32.81 -55.33
CA ILE A 362 63.48 -32.85 -56.80
C ILE A 362 64.89 -32.45 -57.25
N LEU A 363 65.49 -31.43 -56.61
CA LEU A 363 66.85 -30.98 -56.91
C LEU A 363 67.92 -32.00 -56.52
N ASN A 364 67.77 -32.66 -55.38
CA ASN A 364 68.71 -33.64 -54.86
C ASN A 364 68.55 -35.05 -55.46
N ASN A 365 67.55 -35.26 -56.34
CA ASN A 365 67.30 -36.56 -56.95
C ASN A 365 68.15 -36.74 -58.24
N ASP A 366 69.15 -37.61 -58.15
CA ASP A 366 70.08 -37.95 -59.24
C ASP A 366 69.45 -38.85 -60.32
N THR A 367 68.25 -39.42 -60.11
CA THR A 367 67.61 -40.35 -61.06
C THR A 367 66.68 -39.69 -62.07
N LEU A 368 66.45 -38.38 -61.96
CA LEU A 368 65.56 -37.63 -62.86
C LEU A 368 66.30 -37.12 -64.10
N THR A 369 65.65 -37.20 -65.27
CA THR A 369 66.16 -36.54 -66.47
C THR A 369 66.07 -35.02 -66.35
N SER A 370 66.90 -34.30 -67.11
CA SER A 370 66.92 -32.83 -67.06
C SER A 370 65.57 -32.21 -67.43
N GLU A 371 64.81 -32.82 -68.34
CA GLU A 371 63.51 -32.32 -68.77
C GLU A 371 62.41 -32.60 -67.73
N GLU A 372 62.39 -33.80 -67.14
CA GLU A 372 61.45 -34.16 -66.07
C GLU A 372 61.68 -33.32 -64.81
N ARG A 373 62.95 -33.05 -64.48
CA ARG A 373 63.33 -32.17 -63.36
C ARG A 373 62.81 -30.74 -63.58
N LEU A 374 63.01 -30.17 -64.77
CA LEU A 374 62.52 -28.82 -65.07
C LEU A 374 60.99 -28.73 -65.02
N ARG A 375 60.30 -29.76 -65.51
CA ARG A 375 58.83 -29.81 -65.44
C ARG A 375 58.31 -29.87 -64.01
N LEU A 376 58.84 -30.77 -63.17
CA LEU A 376 58.42 -30.89 -61.77
C LEU A 376 58.74 -29.65 -60.95
N LEU A 377 59.88 -28.98 -61.21
CA LEU A 377 60.19 -27.70 -60.59
C LEU A 377 59.22 -26.60 -60.99
N ALA A 378 58.82 -26.54 -62.27
CA ALA A 378 57.83 -25.58 -62.75
C ALA A 378 56.43 -25.84 -62.16
N GLU A 379 56.04 -27.10 -62.00
CA GLU A 379 54.80 -27.49 -61.31
C GLU A 379 54.83 -27.06 -59.83
N CYS A 380 55.92 -27.34 -59.08
CA CYS A 380 56.08 -26.88 -57.70
C CYS A 380 56.10 -25.34 -57.56
N ASP A 381 56.79 -24.63 -58.45
CA ASP A 381 56.82 -23.16 -58.43
C ASP A 381 55.44 -22.56 -58.77
N ALA A 382 54.66 -23.21 -59.65
CA ALA A 382 53.28 -22.81 -59.94
C ALA A 382 52.33 -23.04 -58.75
N GLU A 383 52.45 -24.19 -58.07
CA GLU A 383 51.68 -24.49 -56.85
C GLU A 383 52.00 -23.50 -55.73
N MET A 384 53.28 -23.16 -55.53
CA MET A 384 53.71 -22.14 -54.58
C MET A 384 53.14 -20.76 -54.87
N LEU A 385 53.10 -20.38 -56.16
CA LEU A 385 52.52 -19.10 -56.59
C LEU A 385 51.01 -19.06 -56.36
N GLN A 386 50.29 -20.14 -56.66
CA GLN A 386 48.85 -20.25 -56.40
C GLN A 386 48.56 -20.21 -54.89
N LEU A 387 49.36 -20.91 -54.08
CA LEU A 387 49.24 -20.90 -52.62
C LEU A 387 49.39 -19.48 -52.08
N ARG A 388 50.42 -18.74 -52.52
CA ARG A 388 50.63 -17.33 -52.13
C ARG A 388 49.49 -16.40 -52.52
N GLN A 389 49.00 -16.50 -53.75
CA GLN A 389 47.88 -15.69 -54.22
C GLN A 389 46.62 -15.96 -53.41
N SER A 390 46.33 -17.24 -53.13
CA SER A 390 45.17 -17.63 -52.32
C SER A 390 45.30 -17.16 -50.87
N HIS A 391 46.47 -17.28 -50.26
CA HIS A 391 46.75 -16.80 -48.91
C HIS A 391 46.62 -15.28 -48.82
N SER A 392 47.26 -14.53 -49.73
CA SER A 392 47.19 -13.07 -49.79
C SER A 392 45.75 -12.58 -49.91
N SER A 393 44.97 -13.15 -50.83
CA SER A 393 43.55 -12.82 -50.99
C SER A 393 42.73 -13.09 -49.71
N ASN A 394 42.93 -14.26 -49.10
CA ASN A 394 42.22 -14.66 -47.89
C ASN A 394 42.56 -13.83 -46.66
N ILE A 395 43.84 -13.47 -46.48
CA ILE A 395 44.29 -12.61 -45.38
C ILE A 395 43.75 -11.19 -45.59
N ASN A 396 43.87 -10.63 -46.81
CA ASN A 396 43.33 -9.31 -47.12
C ASN A 396 41.83 -9.21 -46.82
N LEU A 397 41.05 -10.25 -47.15
CA LEU A 397 39.61 -10.29 -46.85
C LEU A 397 39.35 -10.25 -45.33
N LEU A 398 40.07 -11.06 -44.55
CA LEU A 398 39.93 -11.10 -43.10
C LEU A 398 40.38 -9.78 -42.45
N GLU A 399 41.44 -9.15 -42.96
CA GLU A 399 41.93 -7.86 -42.48
C GLU A 399 40.94 -6.74 -42.74
N VAL A 400 40.35 -6.68 -43.94
CA VAL A 400 39.31 -5.69 -44.27
C VAL A 400 38.08 -5.87 -43.37
N GLN A 401 37.66 -7.12 -43.13
CA GLN A 401 36.57 -7.41 -42.19
C GLN A 401 36.92 -6.99 -40.76
N CYS A 402 38.13 -7.32 -40.30
CA CYS A 402 38.62 -6.95 -38.99
C CYS A 402 38.66 -5.42 -38.80
N ASP A 403 39.17 -4.68 -39.78
CA ASP A 403 39.25 -3.21 -39.76
C ASP A 403 37.85 -2.56 -39.84
N GLY A 404 36.90 -3.20 -40.54
CA GLY A 404 35.49 -2.80 -40.52
C GLY A 404 34.86 -2.92 -39.13
N LEU A 405 35.04 -4.05 -38.46
CA LEU A 405 34.55 -4.27 -37.10
C LEU A 405 35.24 -3.36 -36.08
N LYS A 406 36.55 -3.13 -36.22
CA LYS A 406 37.30 -2.20 -35.36
C LYS A 406 36.75 -0.78 -35.42
N ARG A 407 36.35 -0.32 -36.62
CA ARG A 407 35.69 0.99 -36.80
C ARG A 407 34.31 1.05 -36.15
N LEU A 408 33.47 0.03 -36.35
CA LEU A 408 32.15 -0.05 -35.72
C LEU A 408 32.25 -0.07 -34.19
N SER A 409 33.15 -0.89 -33.65
CA SER A 409 33.43 -0.96 -32.20
C SER A 409 33.87 0.39 -31.64
N LYS A 410 34.77 1.11 -32.34
CA LYS A 410 35.23 2.45 -31.92
C LYS A 410 34.10 3.49 -31.93
N SER A 411 33.27 3.52 -32.98
CA SER A 411 32.12 4.42 -33.07
C SER A 411 31.12 4.17 -31.93
N LEU A 412 30.86 2.90 -31.61
CA LEU A 412 29.96 2.56 -30.53
C LEU A 412 30.56 2.86 -29.15
N ALA A 413 31.88 2.67 -29.00
CA ALA A 413 32.60 3.02 -27.78
C ALA A 413 32.59 4.52 -27.50
N THR A 414 32.69 5.38 -28.53
CA THR A 414 32.55 6.83 -28.33
C THR A 414 31.17 7.22 -27.84
N ASP A 415 30.12 6.56 -28.33
CA ASP A 415 28.75 6.81 -27.88
C ASP A 415 28.55 6.35 -26.42
N VAL A 416 29.04 5.16 -26.07
CA VAL A 416 28.93 4.60 -24.72
C VAL A 416 29.81 5.34 -23.69
N GLU A 417 30.98 5.84 -24.08
CA GLU A 417 31.90 6.56 -23.18
C GLU A 417 31.28 7.84 -22.62
N THR A 418 30.43 8.52 -23.40
CA THR A 418 29.71 9.72 -22.91
C THR A 418 28.82 9.43 -21.69
N PHE A 419 28.53 8.15 -21.42
CA PHE A 419 27.69 7.71 -20.31
C PHE A 419 28.42 6.77 -19.33
N ARG A 420 29.75 6.69 -19.41
CA ARG A 420 30.58 5.83 -18.56
C ARG A 420 30.29 6.02 -17.07
N ASP A 421 30.14 7.27 -16.63
CA ASP A 421 29.89 7.60 -15.24
C ASP A 421 28.51 7.12 -14.76
N GLU A 422 27.49 7.16 -15.62
CA GLU A 422 26.15 6.64 -15.32
C GLU A 422 26.14 5.12 -15.19
N VAL A 423 26.86 4.43 -16.09
CA VAL A 423 27.02 2.97 -16.04
C VAL A 423 27.78 2.55 -14.77
N ALA A 424 28.85 3.26 -14.43
CA ALA A 424 29.63 3.02 -13.21
C ALA A 424 28.85 3.31 -11.92
N GLN A 425 28.03 4.38 -11.91
CA GLN A 425 27.16 4.69 -10.77
C GLN A 425 26.10 3.59 -10.58
N LYS A 426 25.47 3.14 -11.66
CA LYS A 426 24.47 2.06 -11.58
C LYS A 426 25.06 0.75 -11.08
N HIS A 427 26.26 0.38 -11.54
CA HIS A 427 26.94 -0.81 -11.04
C HIS A 427 27.20 -0.69 -9.53
N ARG A 428 27.65 0.48 -9.05
CA ARG A 428 27.81 0.76 -7.62
C ARG A 428 26.48 0.64 -6.86
N ASP A 429 25.39 1.15 -7.39
CA ASP A 429 24.06 1.04 -6.76
C ASP A 429 23.58 -0.42 -6.68
N GLN A 430 23.81 -1.22 -7.73
CA GLN A 430 23.47 -2.65 -7.75
C GLN A 430 24.31 -3.46 -6.75
N LEU A 431 25.61 -3.16 -6.64
CA LEU A 431 26.47 -3.75 -5.63
C LEU A 431 26.02 -3.37 -4.21
N ALA A 432 25.69 -2.09 -3.97
CA ALA A 432 25.20 -1.64 -2.67
C ALA A 432 23.88 -2.35 -2.26
N GLU A 433 22.99 -2.62 -3.21
CA GLU A 433 21.75 -3.36 -2.95
C GLU A 433 22.04 -4.84 -2.65
N LEU A 434 22.96 -5.49 -3.37
CA LEU A 434 23.39 -6.86 -3.07
C LEU A 434 24.13 -6.95 -1.73
N GLU A 435 24.95 -5.96 -1.37
CA GLU A 435 25.59 -5.86 -0.06
C GLU A 435 24.55 -5.71 1.06
N LYS A 436 23.50 -4.91 0.83
CA LYS A 436 22.38 -4.80 1.76
C LYS A 436 21.63 -6.12 1.90
N GLN A 437 21.41 -6.85 0.81
CA GLN A 437 20.79 -8.18 0.85
C GLN A 437 21.69 -9.20 1.57
N LYS A 438 23.01 -9.11 1.43
CA LYS A 438 23.98 -9.91 2.17
C LYS A 438 23.87 -9.67 3.68
N LEU A 439 23.71 -8.41 4.11
CA LEU A 439 23.53 -8.06 5.52
C LEU A 439 22.21 -8.57 6.11
N LEU A 440 21.18 -8.73 5.28
CA LEU A 440 19.87 -9.22 5.68
C LEU A 440 19.75 -10.76 5.61
N ALA A 441 20.71 -11.44 4.97
CA ALA A 441 20.71 -12.89 4.84
C ALA A 441 21.05 -13.56 6.18
N THR A 442 20.24 -14.56 6.56
CA THR A 442 20.33 -15.23 7.86
C THR A 442 21.07 -16.57 7.81
N THR A 443 21.31 -17.12 6.61
CA THR A 443 21.98 -18.42 6.44
C THR A 443 23.33 -18.28 5.73
N PRO A 444 24.36 -19.05 6.13
CA PRO A 444 25.68 -19.02 5.49
C PRO A 444 25.63 -19.37 4.00
N SER A 445 24.72 -20.24 3.60
CA SER A 445 24.50 -20.62 2.20
C SER A 445 23.93 -19.48 1.35
N GLN A 446 23.03 -18.66 1.91
CA GLN A 446 22.52 -17.47 1.21
C GLN A 446 23.59 -16.39 1.11
N ILE A 447 24.40 -16.20 2.16
CA ILE A 447 25.53 -15.26 2.15
C ILE A 447 26.53 -15.66 1.05
N ALA A 448 26.91 -16.94 0.97
CA ALA A 448 27.82 -17.44 -0.06
C ALA A 448 27.27 -17.26 -1.49
N LEU A 449 25.96 -17.44 -1.69
CA LEU A 449 25.32 -17.21 -2.99
C LEU A 449 25.35 -15.74 -3.39
N ILE A 450 25.05 -14.84 -2.46
CA ILE A 450 25.09 -13.39 -2.72
C ILE A 450 26.54 -12.93 -2.95
N GLU A 451 27.51 -13.47 -2.22
CA GLU A 451 28.94 -13.20 -2.45
C GLU A 451 29.40 -13.66 -3.84
N ALA A 452 29.00 -14.86 -4.27
CA ALA A 452 29.28 -15.34 -5.61
C ALA A 452 28.64 -14.44 -6.68
N GLN A 453 27.43 -13.94 -6.43
CA GLN A 453 26.74 -13.02 -7.34
C GLN A 453 27.44 -11.66 -7.43
N ILE A 454 27.90 -11.10 -6.29
CA ILE A 454 28.70 -9.87 -6.25
C ILE A 454 29.98 -10.05 -7.06
N HIS A 455 30.72 -11.14 -6.81
CA HIS A 455 31.97 -11.41 -7.52
C HIS A 455 31.73 -11.58 -9.04
N HIS A 456 30.66 -12.27 -9.43
CA HIS A 456 30.32 -12.43 -10.83
C HIS A 456 30.00 -11.09 -11.51
N GLN A 457 29.19 -10.24 -10.86
CA GLN A 457 28.86 -8.91 -11.40
C GLN A 457 30.08 -7.98 -11.48
N GLN A 458 30.99 -8.05 -10.52
CA GLN A 458 32.25 -7.29 -10.55
C GLN A 458 33.12 -7.75 -11.72
N ALA A 459 33.28 -9.06 -11.89
CA ALA A 459 34.06 -9.62 -13.01
C ALA A 459 33.48 -9.22 -14.37
N GLU A 460 32.15 -9.29 -14.55
CA GLU A 460 31.51 -8.83 -15.79
C GLU A 460 31.70 -7.33 -16.02
N PHE A 461 31.64 -6.50 -14.98
CA PHE A 461 31.83 -5.06 -15.10
C PHE A 461 33.27 -4.71 -15.48
N ASP A 462 34.25 -5.35 -14.84
CA ASP A 462 35.66 -5.16 -15.13
C ASP A 462 35.97 -5.60 -16.58
N GLU A 463 35.44 -6.73 -17.02
CA GLU A 463 35.56 -7.19 -18.41
C GLU A 463 34.97 -6.15 -19.38
N ASN A 464 33.74 -5.70 -19.15
CA ASN A 464 33.09 -4.68 -19.99
C ASN A 464 33.92 -3.40 -20.09
N LEU A 465 34.49 -2.94 -18.97
CA LEU A 465 35.31 -1.73 -18.93
C LEU A 465 36.63 -1.93 -19.68
N THR A 466 37.26 -3.11 -19.57
CA THR A 466 38.47 -3.41 -20.34
C THR A 466 38.20 -3.44 -21.85
N MET A 467 37.08 -4.02 -22.28
CA MET A 467 36.67 -4.06 -23.68
C MET A 467 36.34 -2.67 -24.22
N LEU A 468 35.66 -1.84 -23.42
CA LEU A 468 35.38 -0.43 -23.76
C LEU A 468 36.67 0.36 -23.93
N ASN A 469 37.60 0.28 -22.97
CA ASN A 469 38.89 0.98 -23.05
C ASN A 469 39.70 0.50 -24.26
N ARG A 470 39.69 -0.81 -24.55
CA ARG A 470 40.34 -1.39 -25.74
C ARG A 470 39.72 -0.87 -27.03
N ALA A 471 38.41 -0.68 -27.09
CA ALA A 471 37.72 -0.11 -28.25
C ALA A 471 38.03 1.38 -28.45
N GLN A 472 38.05 2.15 -27.35
CA GLN A 472 38.28 3.60 -27.36
C GLN A 472 39.72 3.97 -27.74
N THR A 473 40.71 3.25 -27.20
CA THR A 473 42.14 3.53 -27.40
C THR A 473 42.67 3.14 -28.78
N ARG A 474 41.82 2.59 -29.65
CA ARG A 474 42.23 2.18 -31.00
C ARG A 474 42.58 3.39 -31.88
N PRO A 475 43.73 3.37 -32.57
CA PRO A 475 44.03 4.37 -33.57
C PRO A 475 43.02 4.29 -34.72
N GLU A 476 42.57 5.44 -35.19
CA GLU A 476 41.77 5.52 -36.39
C GLU A 476 42.70 5.54 -37.60
N PHE A 477 42.45 4.63 -38.54
CA PHE A 477 43.26 4.50 -39.72
C PHE A 477 42.60 5.21 -40.91
N PHE A 478 43.40 5.97 -41.63
CA PHE A 478 43.05 6.71 -42.83
C PHE A 478 43.91 6.21 -44.00
N PHE A 479 43.51 6.57 -45.22
CA PHE A 479 44.22 6.22 -46.45
C PHE A 479 44.55 7.49 -47.23
N ASP A 480 45.78 7.60 -47.73
CA ASP A 480 46.19 8.61 -48.70
C ASP A 480 47.05 7.96 -49.81
N GLU A 481 47.70 8.79 -50.63
CA GLU A 481 48.57 8.38 -51.74
C GLU A 481 49.78 7.53 -51.30
N HIS A 482 50.19 7.60 -50.03
CA HIS A 482 51.33 6.86 -49.46
C HIS A 482 50.89 5.62 -48.66
N GLY A 483 49.58 5.41 -48.49
CA GLY A 483 49.00 4.20 -47.91
C GLY A 483 48.24 4.45 -46.61
N ARG A 484 48.14 3.39 -45.80
CA ARG A 484 47.40 3.40 -44.52
C ARG A 484 48.21 4.14 -43.45
N TYR A 485 47.59 5.10 -42.76
CA TYR A 485 48.21 5.85 -41.66
C TYR A 485 47.23 6.12 -40.50
N PHE A 486 47.76 6.45 -39.34
CA PHE A 486 47.00 7.01 -38.22
C PHE A 486 47.68 8.29 -37.71
N ILE A 487 46.95 9.11 -36.96
CA ILE A 487 47.48 10.35 -36.37
C ILE A 487 47.90 10.06 -34.93
N ASN A 488 49.15 10.33 -34.59
CA ASN A 488 49.66 10.16 -33.22
C ASN A 488 49.21 11.32 -32.31
N ALA A 489 49.50 11.23 -30.99
CA ALA A 489 49.15 12.28 -30.03
C ALA A 489 49.82 13.64 -30.31
N ALA A 490 50.91 13.66 -31.10
CA ALA A 490 51.60 14.88 -31.53
C ALA A 490 51.00 15.50 -32.80
N GLY A 491 49.98 14.87 -33.40
CA GLY A 491 49.34 15.34 -34.63
C GLY A 491 50.06 14.91 -35.92
N GLU A 492 51.06 14.05 -35.84
CA GLU A 492 51.85 13.59 -36.97
C GLU A 492 51.23 12.34 -37.61
N ARG A 493 51.39 12.20 -38.93
CA ARG A 493 50.95 11.02 -39.68
C ARG A 493 51.96 9.89 -39.51
N VAL A 494 51.49 8.79 -38.95
CA VAL A 494 52.27 7.56 -38.79
C VAL A 494 51.70 6.50 -39.73
N TYR A 495 52.49 6.13 -40.71
CA TYR A 495 52.16 5.14 -41.73
C TYR A 495 52.41 3.73 -41.22
N LYS A 496 51.40 2.87 -41.40
CA LYS A 496 51.41 1.48 -40.95
C LYS A 496 50.57 0.63 -41.88
N ARG A 497 51.22 -0.27 -42.63
CA ARG A 497 50.58 -1.10 -43.68
C ARG A 497 49.53 -2.05 -43.11
N ASP A 498 49.88 -2.79 -42.06
CA ASP A 498 49.02 -3.75 -41.39
C ASP A 498 49.31 -3.78 -39.88
N SER A 499 48.63 -4.66 -39.12
CA SER A 499 48.82 -4.75 -37.66
C SER A 499 50.22 -5.24 -37.26
N ARG A 500 51.01 -5.80 -38.17
CA ARG A 500 52.32 -6.43 -37.95
C ARG A 500 53.49 -5.64 -38.58
N ALA A 501 53.20 -4.59 -39.35
CA ALA A 501 54.17 -3.75 -40.04
C ALA A 501 54.75 -2.69 -39.12
N SER A 502 56.03 -2.37 -39.37
CA SER A 502 56.73 -1.27 -38.68
C SER A 502 56.07 0.08 -38.96
N GLU A 503 56.24 1.01 -38.03
CA GLU A 503 55.65 2.34 -38.11
C GLU A 503 56.66 3.34 -38.66
N TYR A 504 56.22 4.16 -39.63
CA TYR A 504 57.04 5.14 -40.31
C TYR A 504 56.39 6.52 -40.25
N CYS A 505 57.18 7.57 -40.07
CA CYS A 505 56.73 8.95 -40.26
C CYS A 505 57.56 9.63 -41.34
N GLN A 506 57.01 10.68 -41.94
CA GLN A 506 57.73 11.49 -42.90
C GLN A 506 58.46 12.61 -42.14
N GLY A 507 59.78 12.64 -42.24
CA GLY A 507 60.62 13.68 -41.67
C GLY A 507 60.44 15.03 -42.37
N PRO A 508 60.96 16.12 -41.79
CA PRO A 508 60.81 17.48 -42.33
C PRO A 508 61.37 17.66 -43.76
N ASP A 509 62.32 16.82 -44.17
CA ASP A 509 62.93 16.82 -45.51
C ASP A 509 62.34 15.79 -46.48
N GLY A 510 61.25 15.12 -46.09
CA GLY A 510 60.58 14.09 -46.90
C GLY A 510 61.16 12.67 -46.77
N GLU A 511 62.17 12.47 -45.91
CA GLU A 511 62.74 11.15 -45.61
C GLU A 511 61.81 10.30 -44.74
N TRP A 512 61.80 8.98 -44.96
CA TRP A 512 61.02 8.04 -44.16
C TRP A 512 61.76 7.64 -42.89
N ILE A 513 61.32 8.14 -41.74
CA ILE A 513 61.90 7.84 -40.44
C ILE A 513 61.12 6.69 -39.80
N LYS A 514 61.82 5.58 -39.51
CA LYS A 514 61.23 4.45 -38.80
C LYS A 514 61.05 4.81 -37.33
N MET A 515 59.81 4.91 -36.89
CA MET A 515 59.43 5.31 -35.52
C MET A 515 59.51 4.15 -34.55
N SER A 516 59.01 2.98 -34.96
CA SER A 516 59.01 1.79 -34.12
C SER A 516 59.14 0.51 -34.98
N SER A 517 59.87 -0.48 -34.46
CA SER A 517 59.83 -1.83 -35.02
C SER A 517 58.64 -2.55 -34.40
N ALA A 518 57.75 -3.09 -35.23
CA ALA A 518 56.48 -3.63 -34.76
C ALA A 518 56.58 -4.87 -33.86
N LEU A 519 57.73 -5.58 -33.88
CA LEU A 519 57.86 -6.92 -33.31
C LEU A 519 59.27 -7.12 -32.72
N SER A 520 59.34 -7.75 -31.54
CA SER A 520 60.59 -8.25 -30.96
C SER A 520 61.01 -9.54 -31.67
N LEU A 521 61.88 -9.40 -32.67
CA LEU A 521 62.35 -10.52 -33.47
C LEU A 521 63.30 -11.41 -32.65
N GLN A 522 63.02 -12.71 -32.66
CA GLN A 522 63.87 -13.78 -32.13
C GLN A 522 64.40 -14.61 -33.30
N SER A 523 65.49 -15.33 -33.09
CA SER A 523 66.03 -16.25 -34.09
C SER A 523 66.18 -17.65 -33.53
N ASP A 524 65.83 -18.65 -34.35
CA ASP A 524 66.16 -20.05 -34.11
C ASP A 524 66.76 -20.70 -35.36
N VAL A 525 66.93 -22.02 -35.33
CA VAL A 525 67.54 -22.79 -36.43
C VAL A 525 66.73 -22.66 -37.73
N ASN A 526 65.42 -22.43 -37.63
CA ASN A 526 64.51 -22.36 -38.77
C ASN A 526 64.41 -20.94 -39.36
N GLY A 527 64.85 -19.90 -38.66
CA GLY A 527 64.67 -18.53 -39.15
C GLY A 527 64.63 -17.43 -38.11
N VAL A 528 64.33 -16.23 -38.58
CA VAL A 528 63.96 -15.08 -37.74
C VAL A 528 62.42 -15.07 -37.60
N TYR A 529 61.92 -15.07 -36.38
CA TYR A 529 60.49 -15.16 -36.07
C TYR A 529 60.08 -14.15 -34.99
N PHE A 530 58.78 -13.94 -34.86
CA PHE A 530 58.17 -13.27 -33.72
C PHE A 530 57.10 -14.17 -33.09
N MET A 531 56.84 -13.97 -31.79
CA MET A 531 55.67 -14.56 -31.16
C MET A 531 54.50 -13.61 -31.29
N ASP A 532 53.39 -14.09 -31.84
CA ASP A 532 52.18 -13.31 -31.90
C ASP A 532 51.47 -13.24 -30.53
N LYS A 533 50.40 -12.46 -30.46
CA LYS A 533 49.61 -12.29 -29.23
C LYS A 533 48.89 -13.56 -28.74
N PHE A 534 48.88 -14.64 -29.53
CA PHE A 534 48.32 -15.95 -29.19
C PHE A 534 49.42 -16.98 -28.90
N GLY A 535 50.70 -16.58 -28.85
CA GLY A 535 51.84 -17.44 -28.58
C GLY A 535 52.33 -18.27 -29.77
N GLN A 536 51.87 -17.98 -30.99
CA GLN A 536 52.28 -18.68 -32.21
C GLN A 536 53.59 -18.09 -32.77
N LYS A 537 54.51 -18.95 -33.20
CA LYS A 537 55.74 -18.54 -33.91
C LYS A 537 55.42 -18.24 -35.37
N ILE A 538 55.65 -16.99 -35.78
CA ILE A 538 55.48 -16.56 -37.16
C ILE A 538 56.84 -16.14 -37.71
N TYR A 539 57.34 -16.87 -38.70
CA TYR A 539 58.65 -16.61 -39.32
C TYR A 539 58.56 -15.45 -40.31
N GLN A 540 59.39 -14.43 -40.12
CA GLN A 540 59.57 -13.36 -41.10
C GLN A 540 60.58 -13.76 -42.17
N GLN A 541 61.61 -14.51 -41.78
CA GLN A 541 62.62 -15.07 -42.67
C GLN A 541 62.83 -16.53 -42.29
N GLN A 542 62.22 -17.44 -43.06
CA GLN A 542 62.43 -18.88 -42.87
C GLN A 542 63.63 -19.32 -43.70
N ASN A 543 64.60 -19.96 -43.05
CA ASN A 543 65.84 -20.40 -43.67
C ASN A 543 65.69 -21.80 -44.27
N PHE A 544 66.18 -21.95 -45.50
CA PHE A 544 66.31 -23.20 -46.24
C PHE A 544 67.78 -23.38 -46.67
N ILE A 545 68.18 -24.62 -46.95
CA ILE A 545 69.56 -24.94 -47.36
C ILE A 545 69.51 -25.79 -48.62
N ASP A 546 70.20 -25.35 -49.66
CA ASP A 546 70.44 -26.14 -50.87
C ASP A 546 71.94 -26.23 -51.19
N THR A 547 72.29 -26.69 -52.40
CA THR A 547 73.67 -26.83 -52.86
C THR A 547 74.43 -25.51 -52.98
N ASN A 548 73.73 -24.39 -53.16
CA ASN A 548 74.31 -23.04 -53.29
C ASN A 548 74.48 -22.36 -51.93
N GLY A 549 73.76 -22.81 -50.91
CA GLY A 549 73.96 -22.43 -49.51
C GLY A 549 72.65 -22.16 -48.77
N LYS A 550 72.71 -21.38 -47.69
CA LYS A 550 71.53 -21.03 -46.88
C LYS A 550 70.81 -19.84 -47.49
N TYR A 551 69.50 -19.95 -47.73
CA TYR A 551 68.66 -18.90 -48.30
C TYR A 551 67.33 -18.74 -47.55
N TYR A 552 66.68 -17.59 -47.73
CA TYR A 552 65.27 -17.38 -47.37
C TYR A 552 64.48 -16.93 -48.60
N ILE A 553 63.16 -16.94 -48.51
CA ILE A 553 62.28 -16.43 -49.57
C ILE A 553 61.75 -15.06 -49.18
N ASP A 554 61.94 -14.06 -50.04
CA ASP A 554 61.46 -12.69 -49.81
C ASP A 554 59.95 -12.49 -50.12
N GLU A 555 59.46 -11.27 -49.91
CA GLU A 555 58.06 -10.88 -50.13
C GLU A 555 57.59 -11.07 -51.59
N GLU A 556 58.51 -11.02 -52.56
CA GLU A 556 58.24 -11.21 -53.99
C GLU A 556 58.30 -12.69 -54.40
N GLY A 557 58.80 -13.53 -53.49
CA GLY A 557 58.94 -14.95 -53.73
C GLY A 557 60.30 -15.38 -54.27
N THR A 558 61.25 -14.46 -54.28
CA THR A 558 62.62 -14.66 -54.76
C THR A 558 63.48 -15.24 -53.64
N ARG A 559 64.38 -16.16 -54.02
CA ARG A 559 65.28 -16.86 -53.09
C ARG A 559 66.54 -16.01 -52.87
N VAL A 560 66.75 -15.55 -51.63
CA VAL A 560 67.88 -14.69 -51.24
C VAL A 560 68.87 -15.48 -50.38
N TYR A 561 70.09 -15.66 -50.87
CA TYR A 561 71.14 -16.42 -50.18
C TYR A 561 71.85 -15.57 -49.12
N VAL A 562 71.92 -16.09 -47.90
CA VAL A 562 72.54 -15.48 -46.72
C VAL A 562 73.95 -16.01 -46.50
N GLU A 563 74.18 -17.29 -46.79
CA GLU A 563 75.50 -17.94 -46.70
C GLU A 563 75.71 -18.75 -47.98
N THR A 564 76.65 -18.36 -48.84
CA THR A 564 76.95 -19.09 -50.08
C THR A 564 78.09 -20.09 -49.88
N THR A 565 77.92 -21.31 -50.37
CA THR A 565 78.96 -22.35 -50.34
C THR A 565 79.96 -22.11 -51.48
N THR A 566 80.85 -21.11 -51.36
CA THR A 566 82.00 -20.97 -52.27
C THR A 566 83.31 -20.74 -51.53
N LYS A 567 84.31 -21.58 -51.84
CA LYS A 567 85.73 -21.42 -51.50
C LYS A 567 86.21 -20.01 -51.92
N PRO A 568 87.18 -19.43 -51.19
CA PRO A 568 87.43 -17.99 -51.18
C PRO A 568 88.17 -17.51 -52.43
N MET A 569 87.74 -16.37 -52.99
CA MET A 569 88.64 -15.42 -53.65
C MET A 569 88.28 -13.98 -53.24
N LEU A 570 89.19 -13.44 -52.42
CA LEU A 570 89.62 -12.06 -52.18
C LEU A 570 88.81 -10.84 -52.72
N SER A 571 88.71 -9.88 -51.79
CA SER A 571 88.66 -8.39 -51.93
C SER A 571 87.25 -7.79 -51.96
N ALA A 572 86.87 -6.75 -51.21
CA ALA A 572 87.61 -5.85 -50.32
C ALA A 572 86.67 -5.20 -49.27
N SER A 573 87.19 -5.06 -48.06
CA SER A 573 86.95 -4.02 -47.03
C SER A 573 85.78 -3.03 -47.16
N SER A 574 85.00 -2.95 -46.08
CA SER A 574 84.61 -1.68 -45.45
C SER A 574 84.17 -1.94 -44.00
N GLU A 575 85.09 -1.73 -43.05
CA GLU A 575 84.85 -1.73 -41.60
C GLU A 575 84.36 -0.36 -41.10
N PHE A 576 83.75 -0.42 -39.91
CA PHE A 576 83.54 0.58 -38.85
C PHE A 576 82.08 0.98 -38.55
N PRO A 577 81.70 1.24 -37.27
CA PRO A 577 81.73 0.30 -36.14
C PRO A 577 80.45 0.39 -35.28
N SER A 578 80.19 -0.59 -34.41
CA SER A 578 79.24 -0.45 -33.30
C SER A 578 79.92 -0.84 -31.98
N PRO A 579 80.02 0.06 -30.99
CA PRO A 579 80.68 -0.23 -29.73
C PRO A 579 79.70 -0.83 -28.69
N PHE A 580 80.31 -1.50 -27.69
CA PHE A 580 79.76 -1.99 -26.42
C PHE A 580 79.34 -3.46 -26.34
N GLN A 581 80.35 -4.28 -26.04
CA GLN A 581 80.23 -5.44 -25.15
C GLN A 581 79.97 -4.98 -23.70
N ARG A 582 79.06 -5.65 -22.99
CA ARG A 582 79.26 -5.95 -21.56
C ARG A 582 78.55 -7.25 -21.13
N THR A 583 79.38 -8.11 -20.59
CA THR A 583 79.29 -9.38 -19.86
C THR A 583 78.06 -9.63 -18.95
N GLN A 584 77.43 -10.82 -19.10
CA GLN A 584 76.94 -11.86 -18.13
C GLN A 584 76.30 -11.47 -16.76
N PRO A 585 75.48 -12.33 -16.08
CA PRO A 585 75.46 -13.81 -16.13
C PRO A 585 74.07 -14.54 -15.99
N ASP A 586 74.07 -15.85 -16.28
CA ASP A 586 73.14 -16.88 -15.75
C ASP A 586 73.39 -17.10 -14.22
N PRO A 587 72.49 -17.69 -13.38
CA PRO A 587 71.84 -18.98 -13.66
C PRO A 587 70.48 -19.30 -12.99
N SER A 588 70.00 -20.51 -13.32
CA SER A 588 69.30 -21.50 -12.47
C SER A 588 67.76 -21.55 -12.42
N VAL A 589 67.24 -22.50 -13.21
CA VAL A 589 66.42 -23.67 -12.81
C VAL A 589 65.54 -23.53 -11.56
N ALA A 590 64.22 -23.62 -11.79
CA ALA A 590 63.32 -24.43 -10.96
C ALA A 590 62.16 -24.95 -11.82
N SER A 591 62.31 -26.20 -12.25
CA SER A 591 61.22 -27.07 -12.70
C SER A 591 60.36 -27.49 -11.50
N SER A 592 59.04 -27.40 -11.64
CA SER A 592 58.11 -28.30 -10.96
C SER A 592 56.96 -28.60 -11.90
N ASP A 593 57.03 -29.79 -12.49
CA ASP A 593 55.99 -30.44 -13.28
C ASP A 593 54.82 -30.95 -12.40
N THR A 594 53.73 -31.23 -13.11
CA THR A 594 52.63 -32.19 -12.82
C THR A 594 51.62 -31.80 -11.74
N SER A 595 50.32 -31.66 -12.05
CA SER A 595 49.41 -32.73 -12.47
C SER A 595 48.00 -32.14 -12.63
N ILE A 596 47.34 -32.36 -13.78
CA ILE A 596 46.14 -33.21 -13.98
C ILE A 596 44.95 -32.88 -13.06
N SER A 597 43.88 -32.32 -13.64
CA SER A 597 42.48 -32.78 -13.46
C SER A 597 41.60 -31.98 -14.43
N GLU A 598 41.12 -32.56 -15.53
CA GLU A 598 39.90 -33.37 -15.60
C GLU A 598 38.66 -32.49 -15.79
N PHE A 599 38.15 -32.54 -17.02
CA PHE A 599 36.80 -32.14 -17.41
C PHE A 599 35.78 -32.68 -16.41
N LEU A 600 34.94 -31.81 -15.85
CA LEU A 600 33.69 -32.24 -15.22
C LEU A 600 32.51 -31.44 -15.76
N LEU A 601 31.56 -32.20 -16.27
CA LEU A 601 30.23 -31.85 -16.75
C LEU A 601 29.42 -31.11 -15.66
N PRO A 602 28.37 -30.35 -16.05
CA PRO A 602 27.50 -29.64 -15.11
C PRO A 602 26.76 -30.67 -14.24
N SER A 603 26.94 -30.58 -12.92
CA SER A 603 26.32 -31.48 -11.95
C SER A 603 24.80 -31.26 -11.87
N GLU A 604 24.05 -32.37 -11.86
CA GLU A 604 22.60 -32.52 -11.66
C GLU A 604 22.04 -31.84 -10.37
N SER A 605 22.90 -31.28 -9.52
CA SER A 605 22.56 -30.66 -8.23
C SER A 605 21.84 -29.30 -8.35
N MET A 606 22.07 -28.54 -9.42
CA MET A 606 21.42 -27.22 -9.62
C MET A 606 19.95 -27.34 -10.04
N GLN A 607 19.61 -28.35 -10.85
CA GLN A 607 18.24 -28.59 -11.29
C GLN A 607 17.35 -29.11 -10.15
N GLU A 608 17.86 -30.02 -9.31
CA GLU A 608 17.11 -30.50 -8.14
C GLU A 608 16.84 -29.39 -7.12
N LEU A 609 17.75 -28.42 -6.97
CA LEU A 609 17.58 -27.24 -6.11
C LEU A 609 16.55 -26.26 -6.69
N GLN A 610 16.58 -26.01 -8.00
CA GLN A 610 15.56 -25.20 -8.68
C GLN A 610 14.16 -25.82 -8.57
N GLU A 611 14.05 -27.16 -8.67
CA GLU A 611 12.78 -27.86 -8.47
C GLU A 611 12.26 -27.79 -7.03
N ARG A 612 13.14 -27.82 -6.02
CA ARG A 612 12.73 -27.63 -4.61
C ARG A 612 12.27 -26.19 -4.36
N VAL A 613 13.00 -25.20 -4.86
CA VAL A 613 12.63 -23.78 -4.73
C VAL A 613 11.32 -23.50 -5.47
N ALA A 614 11.09 -24.09 -6.65
CA ALA A 614 9.83 -23.99 -7.36
C ALA A 614 8.66 -24.61 -6.57
N LYS A 615 8.88 -25.74 -5.87
CA LYS A 615 7.88 -26.35 -4.98
C LYS A 615 7.58 -25.48 -3.77
N ASP A 616 8.59 -24.83 -3.19
CA ASP A 616 8.42 -23.93 -2.05
C ASP A 616 7.71 -22.63 -2.44
N ILE A 617 8.03 -22.04 -3.60
CA ILE A 617 7.33 -20.87 -4.15
C ILE A 617 5.87 -21.21 -4.44
N ALA A 618 5.61 -22.37 -5.06
CA ALA A 618 4.25 -22.83 -5.33
C ALA A 618 3.46 -23.08 -4.03
N TYR A 619 4.11 -23.61 -2.98
CA TYR A 619 3.51 -23.77 -1.67
C TYR A 619 3.15 -22.43 -1.04
N ILE A 620 4.07 -21.45 -1.06
CA ILE A 620 3.87 -20.11 -0.51
C ILE A 620 2.76 -19.37 -1.24
N GLU A 621 2.73 -19.40 -2.58
CA GLU A 621 1.66 -18.80 -3.37
C GLU A 621 0.29 -19.41 -3.03
N LYS A 622 0.23 -20.74 -2.88
CA LYS A 622 -1.02 -21.47 -2.64
C LYS A 622 -1.55 -21.34 -1.21
N THR A 623 -0.67 -21.29 -0.21
CA THR A 623 -1.08 -21.29 1.21
C THR A 623 -1.07 -19.91 1.85
N VAL A 624 -0.10 -19.05 1.56
CA VAL A 624 0.08 -17.76 2.26
C VAL A 624 -0.01 -16.56 1.31
N GLY A 625 0.07 -16.76 -0.01
CA GLY A 625 0.16 -15.69 -1.00
C GLY A 625 -1.04 -14.74 -1.05
N VAL A 626 -2.26 -15.21 -0.73
CA VAL A 626 -3.44 -14.32 -0.62
C VAL A 626 -3.40 -13.49 0.66
N ALA A 627 -2.99 -14.09 1.77
CA ALA A 627 -2.87 -13.42 3.07
C ALA A 627 -1.78 -12.35 3.05
N LEU A 628 -0.61 -12.68 2.50
CA LEU A 628 0.53 -11.77 2.32
C LEU A 628 0.20 -10.60 1.40
N ARG A 629 -0.45 -10.83 0.25
CA ARG A 629 -0.85 -9.74 -0.66
C ARG A 629 -1.81 -8.75 0.01
N LYS A 630 -2.80 -9.25 0.74
CA LYS A 630 -3.76 -8.40 1.47
C LYS A 630 -3.11 -7.69 2.66
N GLY A 631 -2.18 -8.35 3.36
CA GLY A 631 -1.40 -7.77 4.44
C GLY A 631 -0.48 -6.65 3.97
N LEU A 632 0.26 -6.87 2.88
CA LEU A 632 1.12 -5.86 2.26
C LEU A 632 0.30 -4.67 1.72
N ALA A 633 -0.88 -4.91 1.14
CA ALA A 633 -1.80 -3.86 0.71
C ALA A 633 -2.38 -3.06 1.90
N ALA A 634 -2.67 -3.73 3.03
CA ALA A 634 -3.11 -3.06 4.25
C ALA A 634 -1.99 -2.21 4.86
N LEU A 635 -0.76 -2.72 4.87
CA LEU A 635 0.43 -2.07 5.42
C LEU A 635 0.85 -0.83 4.61
N THR A 636 0.78 -0.91 3.28
CA THR A 636 1.00 0.25 2.39
C THR A 636 -0.05 1.34 2.56
N ARG A 637 -1.29 0.97 2.96
CA ARG A 637 -2.38 1.91 3.24
C ARG A 637 -2.28 2.54 4.63
N THR A 638 -1.88 1.79 5.66
CA THR A 638 -1.87 2.28 7.06
C THR A 638 -0.53 2.87 7.49
N LYS A 639 0.57 2.57 6.80
CA LYS A 639 1.95 3.03 7.09
C LYS A 639 2.28 3.06 8.60
N PRO A 640 2.16 1.92 9.30
CA PRO A 640 2.45 1.83 10.72
C PRO A 640 3.95 2.01 11.00
N GLU A 641 4.28 2.49 12.21
CA GLU A 641 5.67 2.70 12.65
C GLU A 641 6.48 1.39 12.72
N ASP A 642 5.83 0.26 13.03
CA ASP A 642 6.42 -1.08 12.92
C ASP A 642 5.71 -1.90 11.83
N PRO A 643 6.24 -1.91 10.59
CA PRO A 643 5.65 -2.65 9.49
C PRO A 643 5.76 -4.17 9.67
N ILE A 644 6.80 -4.66 10.35
CA ILE A 644 7.03 -6.11 10.50
C ILE A 644 6.09 -6.66 11.57
N GLY A 645 6.00 -6.00 12.72
CA GLY A 645 5.04 -6.37 13.78
C GLY A 645 3.60 -6.30 13.29
N TYR A 646 3.24 -5.24 12.57
CA TYR A 646 1.90 -5.10 11.99
C TYR A 646 1.55 -6.20 10.98
N LEU A 647 2.50 -6.59 10.11
CA LEU A 647 2.27 -7.67 9.15
C LEU A 647 2.13 -9.03 9.86
N ALA A 648 2.92 -9.28 10.90
CA ALA A 648 2.83 -10.50 11.70
C ALA A 648 1.46 -10.61 12.40
N ASP A 649 1.02 -9.54 13.07
CA ASP A 649 -0.30 -9.47 13.71
C ASP A 649 -1.44 -9.62 12.69
N TYR A 650 -1.29 -9.01 11.51
CA TYR A 650 -2.25 -9.13 10.42
C TYR A 650 -2.37 -10.57 9.92
N LEU A 651 -1.25 -11.28 9.74
CA LEU A 651 -1.24 -12.67 9.29
C LEU A 651 -1.86 -13.62 10.34
N VAL A 652 -1.61 -13.37 11.64
CA VAL A 652 -2.24 -14.11 12.75
C VAL A 652 -3.76 -13.88 12.77
N LEU A 653 -4.21 -12.63 12.62
CA LEU A 653 -5.63 -12.27 12.50
C LEU A 653 -6.28 -12.90 11.27
N PHE A 654 -5.58 -12.90 10.13
CA PHE A 654 -6.07 -13.49 8.89
C PHE A 654 -6.26 -15.01 9.03
N GLN A 655 -5.32 -15.70 9.66
CA GLN A 655 -5.42 -17.14 9.92
C GLN A 655 -6.58 -17.44 10.88
N ARG A 656 -6.76 -16.66 11.94
CA ARG A 656 -7.88 -16.79 12.89
C ARG A 656 -9.23 -16.59 12.21
N ASN A 657 -9.34 -15.56 11.37
CA ASN A 657 -10.54 -15.29 10.58
C ASN A 657 -10.82 -16.40 9.55
N ALA A 658 -9.79 -16.96 8.91
CA ALA A 658 -9.95 -18.08 7.98
C ALA A 658 -10.51 -19.33 8.67
N VAL A 659 -10.02 -19.64 9.89
CA VAL A 659 -10.54 -20.74 10.72
C VAL A 659 -11.99 -20.49 11.14
N GLU A 660 -12.33 -19.28 11.57
CA GLU A 660 -13.72 -18.92 11.90
C GLU A 660 -14.66 -18.96 10.70
N THR A 661 -14.20 -18.51 9.53
CA THR A 661 -14.98 -18.54 8.28
C THR A 661 -15.25 -19.98 7.85
N LYS A 662 -14.25 -20.87 7.96
CA LYS A 662 -14.39 -22.31 7.70
C LYS A 662 -15.35 -22.97 8.70
N ARG A 663 -15.27 -22.61 9.99
CA ARG A 663 -16.20 -23.06 11.03
C ARG A 663 -17.64 -22.59 10.75
N ARG A 664 -17.82 -21.35 10.30
CA ARG A 664 -19.12 -20.79 9.92
C ARG A 664 -19.70 -21.47 8.68
N GLN A 665 -18.88 -21.76 7.68
CA GLN A 665 -19.30 -22.53 6.49
C GLN A 665 -19.71 -23.96 6.87
N GLN A 666 -18.97 -24.64 7.74
CA GLN A 666 -19.35 -25.97 8.25
C GLN A 666 -20.64 -25.95 9.06
N LEU A 667 -20.90 -24.90 9.86
CA LEU A 667 -22.17 -24.71 10.56
C LEU A 667 -23.33 -24.46 9.58
N LEU A 668 -23.10 -23.67 8.52
CA LEU A 668 -24.10 -23.44 7.47
C LEU A 668 -24.38 -24.69 6.64
N GLU A 669 -23.39 -25.53 6.36
CA GLU A 669 -23.58 -26.81 5.70
C GLU A 669 -24.34 -27.80 6.58
N ARG A 670 -24.08 -27.84 7.90
CA ARG A 670 -24.87 -28.63 8.85
C ARG A 670 -26.33 -28.18 8.90
N LEU A 671 -26.57 -26.88 8.96
CA LEU A 671 -27.94 -26.33 8.91
C LEU A 671 -28.65 -26.66 7.60
N ARG A 672 -27.94 -26.66 6.47
CA ARG A 672 -28.51 -27.08 5.17
C ARG A 672 -28.81 -28.58 5.11
N LEU A 673 -27.99 -29.40 5.76
CA LEU A 673 -28.23 -30.84 5.86
C LEU A 673 -29.41 -31.14 6.79
N ASP A 674 -29.51 -30.45 7.93
CA ASP A 674 -30.66 -30.55 8.85
C ASP A 674 -31.96 -30.07 8.17
N GLU A 675 -31.94 -29.00 7.37
CA GLU A 675 -33.08 -28.56 6.55
C GLU A 675 -33.48 -29.58 5.47
N SER A 676 -32.51 -30.30 4.89
CA SER A 676 -32.79 -31.37 3.92
C SER A 676 -33.34 -32.63 4.60
N ASP A 677 -32.89 -32.96 5.80
CA ASP A 677 -33.38 -34.12 6.57
C ASP A 677 -34.81 -33.87 7.10
N CYS A 678 -35.14 -32.66 7.57
CA CYS A 678 -36.53 -32.29 7.92
C CYS A 678 -37.49 -32.32 6.71
N ARG A 679 -37.00 -32.07 5.48
CA ARG A 679 -37.78 -32.19 4.25
C ARG A 679 -37.99 -33.65 3.80
N VAL A 680 -37.11 -34.56 4.17
CA VAL A 680 -37.23 -36.00 3.88
C VAL A 680 -38.14 -36.69 4.90
N GLU A 681 -38.11 -36.28 6.17
CA GLU A 681 -39.06 -36.77 7.20
C GLU A 681 -40.50 -36.28 6.98
N SER A 682 -40.70 -35.09 6.39
CA SER A 682 -42.03 -34.59 6.02
C SER A 682 -42.65 -35.26 4.77
N ARG A 683 -41.94 -36.20 4.14
CA ARG A 683 -42.39 -36.95 2.94
C ARG A 683 -42.48 -38.46 3.16
N ARG A 684 -42.36 -38.94 4.40
CA ARG A 684 -42.66 -40.34 4.76
C ARG A 684 -44.01 -40.47 5.44
#